data_AF-A0A3S8W7Y1-F1
#
_entry.id   AF-A0A3S8W7Y1-F1
#
_cell.length_a   1.000
_cell.length_b   1.000
_cell.length_c   1.000
_cell.angle_alpha   90.00
_cell.angle_beta   90.00
_cell.angle_gamma   90.00
#
_symmetry.space_group_name_H-M   'P 1'
#
loop_
_entity.id
_entity.type
_entity.pdbx_description
1 polymer ?
#
loop_
_entity_poly.entity_id
_entity_poly.type
_entity_poly.pdbx_seq_one_letter_code
_entity_poly.pdbx_strand_id
1 'polypeptide(L)'
;MANVEHSGPGNALGTGQADGPGARIGAARIALWLIAAFLAIRQVAVVLRTPKGERLTDLETWIGPNGVLHVNGSLYDADRFTGPPFAGLVLKPLARSGEQALGWAWTFGTLGLVVVLGLVAARALPQPVSRRTSLLAAPVAISLLILSLPVRNTLYLGQTSILPVLLVLLGLFAVRGQRASGVLIGVGAALQPTMLLFAGLLWFTGRKKAAASTGAAFAACTVLAWAAMPRDSWTYWIHHLAGAGLGASPDANANQSLHGMLLRCGLEGPLETGLFLVLGAAVVVLGLRRAVRYAADGQLLLATAITGCVAVAVSPATWQHQLLWVLFAVVGRVGRRQSDRYVWPVAVVLVSTLPAKMMLPNMPVTEPVRDNVVLIAALAAAVAVPFLSRAHPQYRRPIPTEYAAPVPARWSRVPLLPFWRRVLTRPNLLLELLLIRVGYSAYQQVRLAATGGTISGGRARAEHHGEQVHAIEEFLRIDVEHWFNHLTVRIGWMEDFFNFYYTSFHFVVPLSVLAVLYARRPAEYRWARSALGFATVLALIGFWAYPLAPPRLMPDLGFIDTVHGVQDFTKPNYGTLTDLTNQYAAMPSLHFGWSLWCGLVIAVIAPRWWMKALGLLHPFLTLCAIVGTGNHWVLDAVGGAAVVGAGFGLTHLLSGPRVSRPLTAAAGAPPPVTDTSKDSAKDGTPS
;
A
#
# COMPACT_ATOMS: atom_id res chain seq x y z
N MET A 1 48.78 -2.37 42.37
CA MET A 1 49.13 -3.57 43.16
C MET A 1 47.88 -3.89 44.00
N ALA A 2 47.01 -4.80 43.55
CA ALA A 2 47.06 -6.27 43.76
C ALA A 2 46.70 -6.60 45.23
N ASN A 3 45.70 -7.40 45.63
CA ASN A 3 45.09 -8.68 45.18
C ASN A 3 43.59 -8.70 45.60
N VAL A 4 42.58 -9.34 44.99
CA VAL A 4 42.32 -10.68 44.40
C VAL A 4 42.38 -11.86 45.39
N GLU A 5 41.21 -12.46 45.69
CA GLU A 5 40.88 -13.91 45.68
C GLU A 5 39.45 -14.11 46.27
N HIS A 6 38.45 -14.48 45.47
CA HIS A 6 38.01 -15.83 45.08
C HIS A 6 37.18 -16.61 46.14
N SER A 7 35.88 -16.75 45.88
CA SER A 7 35.10 -17.97 46.16
C SER A 7 33.97 -18.07 45.13
N GLY A 8 33.91 -19.24 44.47
CA GLY A 8 33.06 -19.53 43.31
C GLY A 8 31.68 -20.14 43.67
N PRO A 9 31.12 -21.02 42.82
CA PRO A 9 29.87 -20.75 42.11
C PRO A 9 28.69 -21.59 42.61
N GLY A 10 27.59 -20.93 42.96
CA GLY A 10 26.31 -21.56 43.28
C GLY A 10 25.40 -21.63 42.07
N ASN A 11 25.43 -22.77 41.38
CA ASN A 11 24.58 -23.11 40.26
C ASN A 11 23.14 -23.37 40.77
N ALA A 12 22.27 -22.36 40.71
CA ALA A 12 20.83 -22.54 40.81
C ALA A 12 20.21 -22.21 39.45
N LEU A 13 19.86 -23.26 38.71
CA LEU A 13 19.03 -23.24 37.52
C LEU A 13 17.68 -22.59 37.82
N GLY A 14 17.64 -21.26 37.80
CA GLY A 14 16.43 -20.49 37.55
C GLY A 14 16.20 -20.45 36.05
N THR A 15 15.28 -21.28 35.56
CA THR A 15 14.75 -21.20 34.20
C THR A 15 14.33 -19.75 33.93
N GLY A 16 15.12 -19.09 33.07
CA GLY A 16 15.02 -17.67 32.81
C GLY A 16 13.65 -17.28 32.26
N GLN A 17 12.79 -16.76 33.13
CA GLN A 17 11.60 -16.02 32.74
C GLN A 17 12.02 -14.61 32.26
N ALA A 18 12.79 -14.56 31.17
CA ALA A 18 13.19 -13.31 30.51
C ALA A 18 12.11 -12.87 29.51
N ASP A 19 10.85 -12.79 29.95
CA ASP A 19 9.73 -12.39 29.10
C ASP A 19 9.21 -10.98 29.46
N GLY A 20 10.16 -10.07 29.74
CA GLY A 20 9.88 -8.67 30.04
C GLY A 20 9.54 -7.85 28.79
N PRO A 21 8.79 -6.73 28.92
CA PRO A 21 8.50 -5.80 27.81
C PRO A 21 9.74 -5.30 27.06
N GLY A 22 10.89 -5.22 27.76
CA GLY A 22 12.18 -4.84 27.18
C GLY A 22 12.75 -5.86 26.20
N ALA A 23 12.65 -7.15 26.51
CA ALA A 23 13.12 -8.24 25.64
C ALA A 23 12.33 -8.28 24.32
N ARG A 24 11.01 -8.09 24.39
CA ARG A 24 10.13 -8.03 23.20
C ARG A 24 10.44 -6.83 22.29
N ILE A 25 10.79 -5.67 22.86
CA ILE A 25 11.21 -4.50 22.07
C ILE A 25 12.58 -4.74 21.44
N GLY A 26 13.50 -5.40 22.15
CA GLY A 26 14.80 -5.82 21.61
C GLY A 26 14.67 -6.75 20.41
N ALA A 27 13.87 -7.82 20.54
CA ALA A 27 13.59 -8.76 19.46
C ALA A 27 12.93 -8.07 18.25
N ALA A 28 11.92 -7.21 18.47
CA ALA A 28 11.27 -6.45 17.40
C ALA A 28 12.25 -5.51 16.67
N ARG A 29 13.16 -4.87 17.41
CA ARG A 29 14.20 -4.03 16.82
C ARG A 29 15.15 -4.84 15.93
N ILE A 30 15.63 -5.99 16.42
CA ILE A 30 16.51 -6.88 15.65
C ILE A 30 15.79 -7.36 14.39
N ALA A 31 14.56 -7.83 14.51
CA ALA A 31 13.75 -8.27 13.36
C ALA A 31 13.58 -7.17 12.31
N LEU A 32 13.33 -5.92 12.72
CA LEU A 32 13.20 -4.79 11.79
C LEU A 32 14.52 -4.44 11.10
N TRP A 33 15.66 -4.55 11.78
CA TRP A 33 16.98 -4.38 11.13
C TRP A 33 17.29 -5.52 10.16
N LEU A 34 16.92 -6.77 10.50
CA LEU A 34 17.03 -7.90 9.58
C LEU A 34 16.16 -7.70 8.33
N ILE A 35 14.93 -7.19 8.49
CA ILE A 35 14.07 -6.82 7.36
C ILE A 35 14.74 -5.74 6.51
N ALA A 36 15.27 -4.67 7.12
CA ALA A 36 15.97 -3.62 6.38
C ALA A 36 17.20 -4.17 5.61
N ALA A 37 17.99 -5.04 6.23
CA ALA A 37 19.13 -5.70 5.59
C ALA A 37 18.69 -6.61 4.44
N PHE A 38 17.66 -7.44 4.65
CA PHE A 38 17.11 -8.31 3.61
C PHE A 38 16.59 -7.51 2.41
N LEU A 39 15.88 -6.41 2.66
CA LEU A 39 15.38 -5.52 1.61
C LEU A 39 16.53 -4.86 0.83
N ALA A 40 17.58 -4.42 1.52
CA ALA A 40 18.77 -3.87 0.87
C ALA A 40 19.47 -4.92 -0.01
N ILE A 41 19.69 -6.13 0.52
CA ILE A 41 20.30 -7.25 -0.22
C ILE A 41 19.45 -7.61 -1.44
N ARG A 42 18.13 -7.71 -1.29
CA ARG A 42 17.21 -7.95 -2.40
C ARG A 42 17.34 -6.86 -3.47
N GLN A 43 17.40 -5.60 -3.07
CA GLN A 43 17.49 -4.49 -4.01
C GLN A 43 18.83 -4.50 -4.77
N VAL A 44 19.94 -4.79 -4.08
CA VAL A 44 21.25 -5.01 -4.71
C VAL A 44 21.16 -6.16 -5.72
N ALA A 45 20.59 -7.30 -5.32
CA ALA A 45 20.45 -8.46 -6.20
C ALA A 45 19.59 -8.17 -7.44
N VAL A 46 18.50 -7.41 -7.30
CA VAL A 46 17.65 -7.00 -8.42
C VAL A 46 18.45 -6.15 -9.42
N VAL A 47 19.08 -5.06 -8.95
CA VAL A 47 19.85 -4.14 -9.82
C VAL A 47 21.01 -4.85 -10.51
N LEU A 48 21.69 -5.77 -9.81
CA LEU A 48 22.84 -6.47 -10.36
C LEU A 48 22.49 -7.61 -11.32
N ARG A 49 21.30 -8.22 -11.18
CA ARG A 49 20.78 -9.23 -12.11
C ARG A 49 20.16 -8.62 -13.37
N THR A 50 19.75 -7.36 -13.34
CA THR A 50 19.30 -6.64 -14.53
C THR A 50 20.45 -6.56 -15.55
N PRO A 51 20.21 -6.86 -16.84
CA PRO A 51 21.20 -6.73 -17.90
C PRO A 51 21.87 -5.36 -17.89
N LYS A 52 23.15 -5.27 -18.27
CA LYS A 52 23.93 -4.02 -18.19
C LYS A 52 23.22 -2.85 -18.90
N GLY A 53 22.78 -3.06 -20.15
CA GLY A 53 22.05 -2.04 -20.95
C GLY A 53 20.66 -1.66 -20.45
N GLU A 54 20.14 -2.31 -19.40
CA GLU A 54 18.82 -2.04 -18.81
C GLU A 54 18.90 -1.52 -17.37
N ARG A 55 20.11 -1.35 -16.81
CA ARG A 55 20.30 -0.81 -15.46
C ARG A 55 21.10 0.48 -15.52
N LEU A 56 20.82 1.40 -14.60
CA LEU A 56 21.45 2.71 -14.52
C LEU A 56 21.36 3.46 -15.85
N THR A 57 20.18 3.38 -16.51
CA THR A 57 19.95 3.84 -17.89
C THR A 57 20.32 5.30 -18.13
N ASP A 58 20.21 6.14 -17.10
CA ASP A 58 20.51 7.57 -17.18
C ASP A 58 21.99 7.84 -16.86
N LEU A 59 22.66 6.92 -16.16
CA LEU A 59 24.10 6.94 -15.93
C LEU A 59 24.87 6.39 -17.14
N GLU A 60 24.34 5.37 -17.82
CA GLU A 60 24.92 4.83 -19.05
C GLU A 60 24.93 5.85 -20.19
N THR A 61 24.01 6.83 -20.23
CA THR A 61 24.13 7.93 -21.21
C THR A 61 25.38 8.79 -21.06
N TRP A 62 26.06 8.73 -19.92
CA TRP A 62 27.35 9.40 -19.72
C TRP A 62 28.51 8.59 -20.31
N ILE A 63 28.30 7.32 -20.64
CA ILE A 63 29.32 6.34 -21.00
C ILE A 63 28.95 5.76 -22.37
N GLY A 64 29.74 6.06 -23.40
CA GLY A 64 29.46 5.59 -24.77
C GLY A 64 29.52 4.08 -24.95
N PRO A 65 29.18 3.57 -26.16
CA PRO A 65 29.05 2.13 -26.45
C PRO A 65 30.27 1.27 -26.06
N ASN A 66 31.46 1.89 -25.98
CA ASN A 66 32.72 1.23 -25.68
C ASN A 66 33.21 1.49 -24.24
N GLY A 67 32.36 1.99 -23.34
CA GLY A 67 32.78 2.33 -21.99
C GLY A 67 33.54 3.64 -21.89
N VAL A 68 33.63 4.44 -22.97
CA VAL A 68 34.32 5.73 -23.00
C VAL A 68 33.31 6.84 -22.71
N LEU A 69 33.57 7.65 -21.67
CA LEU A 69 32.76 8.82 -21.32
C LEU A 69 32.40 9.65 -22.58
N HIS A 70 31.14 10.04 -22.77
CA HIS A 70 30.76 11.06 -23.77
C HIS A 70 31.31 12.42 -23.30
N VAL A 71 32.61 12.66 -23.49
CA VAL A 71 33.27 13.90 -23.01
C VAL A 71 32.94 15.10 -23.91
N ASN A 72 32.54 14.87 -25.16
CA ASN A 72 32.57 15.89 -26.22
C ASN A 72 31.18 16.38 -26.73
N GLY A 73 30.08 16.09 -26.01
CA GLY A 73 28.71 16.52 -26.38
C GLY A 73 27.99 17.31 -25.28
N SER A 74 26.82 17.89 -25.60
CA SER A 74 25.91 18.51 -24.62
C SER A 74 25.32 17.44 -23.69
N LEU A 75 24.99 17.83 -22.45
CA LEU A 75 24.33 16.93 -21.48
C LEU A 75 23.00 16.36 -21.99
N TYR A 76 22.36 17.10 -22.89
CA TYR A 76 20.99 16.85 -23.31
C TYR A 76 20.90 16.21 -24.71
N ASP A 77 22.02 15.98 -25.40
CA ASP A 77 22.03 15.41 -26.77
C ASP A 77 21.46 13.98 -26.83
N ALA A 78 21.47 13.25 -25.71
CA ALA A 78 20.91 11.90 -25.61
C ALA A 78 19.45 11.86 -25.13
N ASP A 79 18.85 13.01 -24.81
CA ASP A 79 17.50 13.16 -24.24
C ASP A 79 17.19 12.31 -23.01
N ARG A 80 18.18 11.73 -22.30
CA ARG A 80 17.94 10.93 -21.08
C ARG A 80 18.27 11.65 -19.78
N PHE A 81 19.13 12.67 -19.81
CA PHE A 81 19.45 13.44 -18.62
C PHE A 81 18.41 14.53 -18.38
N THR A 82 17.79 14.50 -17.19
CA THR A 82 16.69 15.41 -16.82
C THR A 82 17.07 16.40 -15.71
N GLY A 83 18.31 16.32 -15.21
CA GLY A 83 18.79 17.16 -14.12
C GLY A 83 19.27 18.54 -14.58
N PRO A 84 19.50 19.46 -13.63
CA PRO A 84 20.10 20.76 -13.94
C PRO A 84 21.58 20.61 -14.31
N PRO A 85 22.17 21.58 -15.04
CA PRO A 85 23.57 21.54 -15.45
C PRO A 85 24.55 21.42 -14.27
N PHE A 86 24.23 22.02 -13.12
CA PHE A 86 25.03 21.86 -11.91
C PHE A 86 25.08 20.41 -11.42
N ALA A 87 23.98 19.66 -11.51
CA ALA A 87 23.98 18.23 -11.19
C ALA A 87 24.88 17.47 -12.17
N GLY A 88 24.86 17.84 -13.46
CA GLY A 88 25.77 17.28 -14.45
C GLY A 88 27.25 17.53 -14.12
N LEU A 89 27.60 18.74 -13.68
CA LEU A 89 28.96 19.07 -13.24
C LEU A 89 29.43 18.26 -12.03
N VAL A 90 28.56 18.07 -11.04
CA VAL A 90 28.88 17.26 -9.85
C VAL A 90 29.03 15.78 -10.21
N LEU A 91 28.27 15.31 -11.19
CA LEU A 91 28.26 13.91 -11.63
C LEU A 91 29.42 13.57 -12.58
N LYS A 92 29.92 14.52 -13.37
CA LYS A 92 30.96 14.29 -14.37
C LYS A 92 32.25 13.63 -13.82
N PRO A 93 32.80 14.03 -12.64
CA PRO A 93 33.93 13.34 -12.03
C PRO A 93 33.60 11.92 -11.53
N LEU A 94 32.38 11.72 -11.01
CA LEU A 94 31.92 10.42 -10.51
C LEU A 94 31.75 9.41 -11.64
N ALA A 95 31.30 9.86 -12.82
CA ALA A 95 31.19 9.03 -14.01
C ALA A 95 32.57 8.53 -14.52
N ARG A 96 33.63 9.36 -14.43
CA ARG A 96 35.02 8.95 -14.78
C ARG A 96 35.59 7.86 -13.87
N SER A 97 35.23 7.83 -12.59
CA SER A 97 35.64 6.77 -11.65
C SER A 97 34.87 5.45 -11.81
N GLY A 98 33.84 5.45 -12.69
CA GLY A 98 32.84 4.40 -12.82
C GLY A 98 33.14 3.31 -13.84
N GLU A 99 34.11 3.48 -14.73
CA GLU A 99 34.32 2.61 -15.91
C GLU A 99 34.68 1.14 -15.59
N GLN A 100 34.96 0.77 -14.33
CA GLN A 100 35.24 -0.63 -13.93
C GLN A 100 34.39 -1.15 -12.74
N ALA A 101 33.67 -0.29 -12.01
CA ALA A 101 32.91 -0.63 -10.80
C ALA A 101 31.44 -0.15 -10.80
N LEU A 102 30.94 0.34 -11.94
CA LEU A 102 29.74 1.18 -12.11
C LEU A 102 28.49 0.73 -11.32
N GLY A 103 28.16 -0.56 -11.39
CA GLY A 103 26.95 -1.09 -10.74
C GLY A 103 27.05 -1.13 -9.22
N TRP A 104 28.19 -1.58 -8.69
CA TRP A 104 28.34 -1.86 -7.26
C TRP A 104 28.54 -0.57 -6.46
N ALA A 105 29.48 0.28 -6.88
CA ALA A 105 29.79 1.51 -6.16
C ALA A 105 28.58 2.46 -6.11
N TRP A 106 27.88 2.61 -7.23
CA TRP A 106 26.67 3.44 -7.30
C TRP A 106 25.54 2.88 -6.44
N THR A 107 25.28 1.58 -6.52
CA THR A 107 24.21 0.92 -5.76
C THR A 107 24.47 1.01 -4.26
N PHE A 108 25.68 0.67 -3.80
CA PHE A 108 26.04 0.77 -2.39
C PHE A 108 26.08 2.21 -1.89
N GLY A 109 26.61 3.15 -2.69
CA GLY A 109 26.61 4.57 -2.36
C GLY A 109 25.19 5.11 -2.18
N THR A 110 24.30 4.80 -3.12
CA THR A 110 22.89 5.21 -3.07
C THR A 110 22.17 4.59 -1.87
N LEU A 111 22.39 3.30 -1.58
CA LEU A 111 21.84 2.65 -0.39
C LEU A 111 22.40 3.26 0.91
N GLY A 112 23.67 3.64 0.93
CA GLY A 112 24.28 4.38 2.04
C GLY A 112 23.57 5.71 2.28
N LEU A 113 23.28 6.47 1.21
CA LEU A 113 22.50 7.71 1.29
C LEU A 113 21.09 7.46 1.83
N VAL A 114 20.42 6.38 1.40
CA VAL A 114 19.10 5.97 1.93
C VAL A 114 19.17 5.68 3.44
N VAL A 115 20.21 4.99 3.90
CA VAL A 115 20.41 4.70 5.33
C VAL A 115 20.59 5.99 6.12
N VAL A 116 21.46 6.90 5.68
CA VAL A 116 21.68 8.20 6.35
C VAL A 116 20.37 9.01 6.36
N LEU A 117 19.66 9.05 5.24
CA LEU A 117 18.37 9.72 5.12
C LEU A 117 17.34 9.18 6.13
N GLY A 118 17.20 7.85 6.22
CA GLY A 118 16.30 7.19 7.17
C GLY A 118 16.68 7.47 8.63
N LEU A 119 17.98 7.49 8.96
CA LEU A 119 18.47 7.85 10.29
C LEU A 119 18.16 9.30 10.65
N VAL A 120 18.35 10.24 9.72
CA VAL A 120 18.03 11.66 9.93
C VAL A 120 16.53 11.85 10.09
N ALA A 121 15.71 11.24 9.23
CA ALA A 121 14.25 11.30 9.31
C ALA A 121 13.71 10.72 10.63
N ALA A 122 14.28 9.61 11.12
CA ALA A 122 13.91 9.02 12.40
C ALA A 122 14.25 9.93 13.59
N ARG A 123 15.38 10.64 13.53
CA ARG A 123 15.76 11.64 14.55
C ARG A 123 14.90 12.92 14.48
N ALA A 124 14.39 13.25 13.30
CA ALA A 124 13.56 14.43 13.04
C ALA A 124 12.09 14.30 13.50
N LEU A 125 11.69 13.16 14.09
CA LEU A 125 10.33 12.97 14.57
C LEU A 125 9.92 14.00 15.66
N PRO A 126 8.64 14.44 15.70
CA PRO A 126 8.18 15.42 16.67
C PRO A 126 8.35 14.93 18.12
N GLN A 127 9.12 15.65 18.92
CA GLN A 127 9.39 15.33 20.32
C GLN A 127 8.24 15.76 21.25
N PRO A 128 7.91 15.02 22.32
CA PRO A 128 8.59 13.82 22.81
C PRO A 128 8.15 12.55 22.07
N VAL A 129 9.11 11.70 21.69
CA VAL A 129 8.85 10.35 21.19
C VAL A 129 8.98 9.31 22.30
N SER A 130 8.16 8.25 22.25
CA SER A 130 8.31 7.14 23.21
C SER A 130 9.62 6.38 22.97
N ARG A 131 10.18 5.75 24.02
CA ARG A 131 11.38 4.89 23.89
C ARG A 131 11.22 3.84 22.80
N ARG A 132 10.04 3.22 22.71
CA ARG A 132 9.71 2.24 21.66
C ARG A 132 9.77 2.88 20.27
N THR A 133 9.14 4.04 20.08
CA THR A 133 9.17 4.75 18.78
C THR A 133 10.60 5.13 18.40
N SER A 134 11.39 5.65 19.34
CA SER A 134 12.78 6.06 19.07
C SER A 134 13.67 4.90 18.61
N LEU A 135 13.48 3.70 19.18
CA LEU A 135 14.28 2.52 18.84
C LEU A 135 13.88 1.88 17.51
N LEU A 136 12.60 1.97 17.14
CA LEU A 136 12.05 1.32 15.94
C LEU A 136 11.96 2.26 14.73
N ALA A 137 11.99 3.58 14.93
CA ALA A 137 11.80 4.55 13.85
C ALA A 137 12.86 4.45 12.74
N ALA A 138 14.13 4.27 13.09
CA ALA A 138 15.22 4.16 12.12
C ALA A 138 15.06 2.97 11.17
N PRO A 139 14.98 1.70 11.64
CA PRO A 139 14.83 0.58 10.73
C PRO A 139 13.52 0.64 9.95
N VAL A 140 12.41 1.12 10.54
CA VAL A 140 11.14 1.31 9.81
C VAL A 140 11.29 2.34 8.69
N ALA A 141 11.89 3.50 8.96
CA ALA A 141 12.11 4.54 7.95
C ALA A 141 12.99 4.03 6.80
N ILE A 142 14.09 3.32 7.12
CA ILE A 142 14.98 2.74 6.12
C ILE A 142 14.24 1.68 5.27
N SER A 143 13.48 0.78 5.88
CA SER A 143 12.70 -0.22 5.14
C SER A 143 11.66 0.42 4.21
N LEU A 144 10.95 1.45 4.68
CA LEU A 144 9.98 2.19 3.86
C LEU A 144 10.65 2.93 2.70
N LEU A 145 11.82 3.55 2.94
CA LEU A 145 12.59 4.21 1.90
C LEU A 145 13.04 3.21 0.83
N ILE A 146 13.63 2.08 1.22
CA ILE A 146 14.09 1.04 0.27
C ILE A 146 12.93 0.48 -0.57
N LEU A 147 11.75 0.29 0.04
CA LEU A 147 10.57 -0.20 -0.67
C LEU A 147 9.92 0.84 -1.60
N SER A 148 10.20 2.13 -1.38
CA SER A 148 9.53 3.20 -2.09
C SER A 148 9.92 3.23 -3.58
N LEU A 149 8.93 3.50 -4.44
CA LEU A 149 9.10 3.70 -5.87
C LEU A 149 10.13 4.79 -6.19
N PRO A 150 10.18 5.95 -5.49
CA PRO A 150 11.21 6.93 -5.79
C PRO A 150 12.63 6.37 -5.63
N VAL A 151 12.94 5.67 -4.53
CA VAL A 151 14.26 5.08 -4.30
C VAL A 151 14.55 3.92 -5.25
N ARG A 152 13.56 3.05 -5.52
CA ARG A 152 13.69 1.97 -6.49
C ARG A 152 13.99 2.51 -7.90
N ASN A 153 13.31 3.59 -8.30
CA ASN A 153 13.55 4.27 -9.56
C ASN A 153 14.91 4.96 -9.57
N THR A 154 15.34 5.59 -8.46
CA THR A 154 16.69 6.18 -8.35
C THR A 154 17.78 5.12 -8.55
N LEU A 155 17.62 3.94 -7.96
CA LEU A 155 18.57 2.82 -8.08
C LEU A 155 18.55 2.19 -9.47
N TYR A 156 17.38 2.10 -10.10
CA TYR A 156 17.23 1.55 -11.44
C TYR A 156 17.75 2.50 -12.52
N LEU A 157 17.45 3.80 -12.41
CA LEU A 157 17.83 4.82 -13.39
C LEU A 157 19.27 5.33 -13.19
N GLY A 158 19.81 5.25 -11.98
CA GLY A 158 21.11 5.85 -11.64
C GLY A 158 21.03 7.34 -11.32
N GLN A 159 19.91 7.80 -10.76
CA GLN A 159 19.64 9.21 -10.48
C GLN A 159 20.21 9.68 -9.13
N THR A 160 20.35 11.00 -8.94
CA THR A 160 20.88 11.60 -7.70
C THR A 160 19.82 12.21 -6.79
N SER A 161 18.53 11.99 -7.06
CA SER A 161 17.40 12.65 -6.40
C SER A 161 17.30 12.47 -4.88
N ILE A 162 18.01 11.51 -4.31
CA ILE A 162 18.11 11.32 -2.85
C ILE A 162 18.99 12.41 -2.21
N LEU A 163 20.01 12.90 -2.92
CA LEU A 163 20.95 13.90 -2.41
C LEU A 163 20.29 15.25 -2.08
N PRO A 164 19.50 15.89 -2.98
CA PRO A 164 18.80 17.13 -2.64
C PRO A 164 17.95 17.01 -1.36
N VAL A 165 17.21 15.91 -1.25
CA VAL A 165 16.33 15.64 -0.10
C VAL A 165 17.14 15.46 1.19
N LEU A 166 18.25 14.72 1.10
CA LEU A 166 19.16 14.51 2.23
C LEU A 166 19.81 15.82 2.68
N LEU A 167 20.29 16.65 1.75
CA LEU A 167 20.91 17.94 2.05
C LEU A 167 19.94 18.88 2.76
N VAL A 168 18.67 18.91 2.32
CA VAL A 168 17.62 19.67 3.01
C VAL A 168 17.41 19.18 4.43
N LEU A 169 17.28 17.86 4.63
CA LEU A 169 17.08 17.28 5.96
C LEU A 169 18.29 17.49 6.88
N LEU A 170 19.51 17.33 6.38
CA LEU A 170 20.73 17.62 7.15
C LEU A 170 20.82 19.11 7.52
N GLY A 171 20.50 20.00 6.58
CA GLY A 171 20.45 21.43 6.82
C GLY A 171 19.41 21.81 7.89
N LEU A 172 18.25 21.17 7.89
CA LEU A 172 17.19 21.48 8.85
C LEU A 172 17.40 20.84 10.23
N PHE A 173 17.95 19.62 10.31
CA PHE A 173 17.93 18.81 11.52
C PHE A 173 19.31 18.43 12.10
N ALA A 174 20.40 18.45 11.31
CA ALA A 174 21.71 17.98 11.75
C ALA A 174 22.73 19.11 11.94
N VAL A 175 22.78 20.07 11.03
CA VAL A 175 23.79 21.14 11.04
C VAL A 175 23.45 22.23 12.06
N ARG A 176 24.45 22.60 12.86
CA ARG A 176 24.39 23.74 13.77
C ARG A 176 24.77 25.02 13.02
N GLY A 177 23.97 26.07 13.17
CA GLY A 177 24.21 27.38 12.55
C GLY A 177 23.37 27.66 11.30
N GLN A 178 22.80 28.87 11.22
CA GLN A 178 21.85 29.22 10.16
C GLN A 178 22.51 29.29 8.77
N ARG A 179 23.73 29.81 8.64
CA ARG A 179 24.42 29.93 7.34
C ARG A 179 24.77 28.57 6.75
N ALA A 180 25.45 27.72 7.51
CA ALA A 180 25.81 26.36 7.05
C ALA A 180 24.58 25.52 6.69
N SER A 181 23.51 25.62 7.49
CA SER A 181 22.19 25.04 7.18
C SER A 181 21.65 25.54 5.83
N GLY A 182 21.71 26.85 5.60
CA GLY A 182 21.27 27.46 4.34
C GLY A 182 22.12 27.03 3.14
N VAL A 183 23.44 26.93 3.28
CA VAL A 183 24.34 26.45 2.21
C VAL A 183 23.96 25.04 1.76
N LEU A 184 23.74 24.10 2.68
CA LEU A 184 23.33 22.73 2.29
C LEU A 184 22.02 22.72 1.50
N ILE A 185 21.02 23.48 1.97
CA ILE A 185 19.73 23.61 1.28
C ILE A 185 19.91 24.27 -0.10
N GLY A 186 20.79 25.27 -0.22
CA GLY A 186 21.07 25.96 -1.48
C GLY A 186 21.80 25.07 -2.50
N VAL A 187 22.76 24.26 -2.05
CA VAL A 187 23.39 23.22 -2.89
C VAL A 187 22.36 22.16 -3.30
N GLY A 188 21.48 21.76 -2.39
CA GLY A 188 20.35 20.88 -2.70
C GLY A 188 19.42 21.50 -3.75
N ALA A 189 19.16 22.81 -3.68
CA ALA A 189 18.41 23.55 -4.69
C ALA A 189 19.14 23.63 -6.03
N ALA A 190 20.48 23.70 -6.05
CA ALA A 190 21.23 23.69 -7.29
C ALA A 190 21.17 22.31 -7.99
N LEU A 191 21.07 21.23 -7.22
CA LEU A 191 20.83 19.88 -7.74
C LEU A 191 19.36 19.63 -8.13
N GLN A 192 18.42 20.29 -7.45
CA GLN A 192 17.00 20.21 -7.74
C GLN A 192 16.33 21.58 -7.43
N PRO A 193 16.13 22.44 -8.44
CA PRO A 193 15.71 23.85 -8.26
C PRO A 193 14.49 24.08 -7.39
N THR A 194 13.54 23.14 -7.40
CA THR A 194 12.32 23.23 -6.60
C THR A 194 12.58 23.28 -5.09
N MET A 195 13.75 22.83 -4.62
CA MET A 195 14.12 22.93 -3.20
C MET A 195 14.38 24.38 -2.76
N LEU A 196 14.49 25.34 -3.68
CA LEU A 196 14.59 26.77 -3.34
C LEU A 196 13.37 27.25 -2.53
N LEU A 197 12.22 26.58 -2.67
CA LEU A 197 11.01 26.84 -1.89
C LEU A 197 11.24 26.74 -0.36
N PHE A 198 12.21 25.93 0.08
CA PHE A 198 12.58 25.85 1.49
C PHE A 198 13.16 27.16 2.05
N ALA A 199 13.70 28.05 1.21
CA ALA A 199 14.07 29.40 1.63
C ALA A 199 12.85 30.18 2.16
N GLY A 200 11.67 29.99 1.54
CA GLY A 200 10.41 30.55 2.03
C GLY A 200 10.02 30.02 3.40
N LEU A 201 10.07 28.70 3.59
CA LEU A 201 9.84 28.08 4.92
C LEU A 201 10.80 28.65 5.97
N LEU A 202 12.10 28.74 5.66
CA LEU A 202 13.11 29.29 6.56
C LEU A 202 12.85 30.76 6.89
N TRP A 203 12.47 31.56 5.90
CA TRP A 203 12.17 32.98 6.07
C TRP A 203 11.00 33.19 7.04
N PHE A 204 9.88 32.51 6.79
CA PHE A 204 8.67 32.65 7.60
C PHE A 204 8.73 31.94 8.95
N THR A 205 9.72 31.07 9.18
CA THR A 205 10.02 30.48 10.51
C THR A 205 11.10 31.26 11.28
N GLY A 206 11.51 32.43 10.81
CA GLY A 206 12.47 33.32 11.49
C GLY A 206 13.95 33.00 11.24
N ARG A 207 14.27 32.00 10.41
CA ARG A 207 15.65 31.62 10.04
C ARG A 207 16.14 32.41 8.81
N LYS A 208 16.02 33.73 8.84
CA LYS A 208 16.32 34.62 7.70
C LYS A 208 17.75 34.49 7.18
N LYS A 209 18.76 34.30 8.06
CA LYS A 209 20.15 34.09 7.63
C LYS A 209 20.32 32.78 6.86
N ALA A 210 19.55 31.75 7.23
CA ALA A 210 19.55 30.48 6.50
C ALA A 210 18.89 30.66 5.12
N ALA A 211 17.74 31.33 5.05
CA ALA A 211 17.06 31.62 3.78
C ALA A 211 17.96 32.42 2.80
N ALA A 212 18.62 33.47 3.29
CA ALA A 212 19.55 34.26 2.48
C ALA A 212 20.76 33.40 2.03
N SER A 213 21.31 32.58 2.92
CA SER A 213 22.41 31.68 2.58
C SER A 213 22.00 30.57 1.60
N THR A 214 20.75 30.12 1.62
CA THR A 214 20.18 29.20 0.63
C THR A 214 20.13 29.86 -0.74
N GLY A 215 19.59 31.07 -0.83
CA GLY A 215 19.56 31.82 -2.08
C GLY A 215 20.96 32.09 -2.63
N ALA A 216 21.89 32.52 -1.78
CA ALA A 216 23.28 32.79 -2.17
C ALA A 216 24.02 31.54 -2.66
N ALA A 217 23.89 30.41 -1.96
CA ALA A 217 24.53 29.15 -2.38
C ALA A 217 23.92 28.62 -3.68
N PHE A 218 22.59 28.68 -3.84
CA PHE A 218 21.93 28.33 -5.09
C PHE A 218 22.43 29.18 -6.26
N ALA A 219 22.45 30.51 -6.09
CA ALA A 219 22.94 31.43 -7.11
C ALA A 219 24.41 31.15 -7.47
N ALA A 220 25.27 30.94 -6.47
CA ALA A 220 26.69 30.63 -6.70
C ALA A 220 26.87 29.33 -7.51
N CYS A 221 26.15 28.26 -7.15
CA CYS A 221 26.20 26.99 -7.88
C CYS A 221 25.63 27.12 -9.30
N THR A 222 24.54 27.88 -9.49
CA THR A 222 23.96 28.12 -10.82
C THR A 222 24.90 28.96 -11.69
N VAL A 223 25.53 30.01 -11.16
CA VAL A 223 26.53 30.81 -11.88
C VAL A 223 27.74 29.97 -12.26
N LEU A 224 28.24 29.12 -11.35
CA LEU A 224 29.29 28.15 -11.65
C LEU A 224 28.89 27.24 -12.82
N ALA A 225 27.64 26.78 -12.84
CA ALA A 225 27.13 25.93 -13.89
C ALA A 225 27.03 26.64 -15.25
N TRP A 226 26.56 27.89 -15.27
CA TRP A 226 26.55 28.72 -16.47
C TRP A 226 27.96 29.02 -16.98
N ALA A 227 28.92 29.25 -16.09
CA ALA A 227 30.32 29.51 -16.46
C ALA A 227 31.00 28.27 -17.07
N ALA A 228 30.73 27.08 -16.52
CA ALA A 228 31.35 25.85 -17.01
C ALA A 228 30.60 25.20 -18.19
N MET A 229 29.27 25.37 -18.27
CA MET A 229 28.39 24.70 -19.24
C MET A 229 27.31 25.66 -19.76
N PRO A 230 27.70 26.71 -20.52
CA PRO A 230 26.77 27.78 -20.92
C PRO A 230 25.67 27.30 -21.88
N ARG A 231 26.00 26.44 -22.84
CA ARG A 231 25.01 25.88 -23.80
C ARG A 231 23.98 25.02 -23.09
N ASP A 232 24.43 24.08 -22.24
CA ASP A 232 23.54 23.23 -21.45
C ASP A 232 22.67 24.05 -20.49
N SER A 233 23.24 25.11 -19.90
CA SER A 233 22.48 26.00 -19.03
C SER A 233 21.41 26.78 -19.78
N TRP A 234 21.67 27.22 -21.01
CA TRP A 234 20.65 27.80 -21.88
C TRP A 234 19.55 26.78 -22.20
N THR A 235 19.92 25.57 -22.59
CA THR A 235 18.97 24.49 -22.90
C THR A 235 18.05 24.18 -21.72
N TYR A 236 18.58 24.10 -20.50
CA TYR A 236 17.81 23.76 -19.30
C TYR A 236 16.97 24.90 -18.73
N TRP A 237 17.45 26.15 -18.76
CA TRP A 237 16.72 27.26 -18.13
C TRP A 237 15.77 27.96 -19.09
N ILE A 238 16.13 28.02 -20.38
CA ILE A 238 15.42 28.83 -21.37
C ILE A 238 14.65 27.96 -22.36
N HIS A 239 15.29 26.96 -22.97
CA HIS A 239 14.65 26.14 -23.99
C HIS A 239 13.63 25.16 -23.40
N HIS A 240 14.04 24.41 -22.38
CA HIS A 240 13.18 23.50 -21.62
C HIS A 240 12.93 24.12 -20.26
N LEU A 241 11.93 24.99 -20.08
CA LEU A 241 11.68 25.74 -18.82
C LEU A 241 11.86 24.87 -17.54
N ALA A 242 13.04 24.96 -16.92
CA ALA A 242 13.46 24.14 -15.78
C ALA A 242 13.40 22.61 -16.00
N GLY A 243 13.76 22.17 -17.21
CA GLY A 243 13.84 20.78 -17.63
C GLY A 243 12.52 20.14 -18.06
N ALA A 244 11.44 20.90 -18.23
CA ALA A 244 10.19 20.38 -18.82
C ALA A 244 10.44 19.95 -20.27
N GLY A 245 10.20 18.67 -20.57
CA GLY A 245 10.39 18.06 -21.90
C GLY A 245 11.70 17.28 -22.07
N LEU A 246 12.64 17.38 -21.12
CA LEU A 246 13.83 16.54 -21.10
C LEU A 246 13.50 15.13 -20.57
N GLY A 247 14.08 14.07 -21.14
CA GLY A 247 13.83 12.69 -20.68
C GLY A 247 12.62 12.05 -21.35
N ALA A 248 11.47 12.70 -21.21
CA ALA A 248 10.20 12.25 -21.77
C ALA A 248 9.28 13.46 -22.00
N SER A 249 8.23 13.23 -22.79
CA SER A 249 7.19 14.23 -23.01
C SER A 249 6.61 14.75 -21.67
N PRO A 250 6.32 16.05 -21.54
CA PRO A 250 5.80 16.63 -20.29
C PRO A 250 4.47 16.04 -19.81
N ASP A 251 3.67 15.45 -20.70
CA ASP A 251 2.40 14.76 -20.39
C ASP A 251 2.61 13.31 -19.93
N ALA A 252 3.82 12.76 -20.02
CA ALA A 252 4.10 11.37 -19.67
C ALA A 252 3.69 11.04 -18.23
N ASN A 253 3.17 9.83 -18.00
CA ASN A 253 2.74 9.36 -16.68
C ASN A 253 3.87 9.35 -15.61
N ALA A 254 5.13 9.38 -16.05
CA ALA A 254 6.27 9.54 -15.16
C ALA A 254 6.35 10.95 -14.53
N ASN A 255 5.79 11.97 -15.19
CA ASN A 255 5.70 13.33 -14.69
C ASN A 255 4.47 13.50 -13.78
N GLN A 256 4.71 13.70 -12.49
CA GLN A 256 3.71 13.85 -11.43
C GLN A 256 3.62 15.29 -10.93
N SER A 257 3.69 16.28 -11.83
CA SER A 257 3.47 17.70 -11.54
C SER A 257 2.07 18.17 -11.96
N LEU A 258 1.63 19.32 -11.43
CA LEU A 258 0.39 20.00 -11.86
C LEU A 258 0.40 20.30 -13.35
N HIS A 259 1.54 20.73 -13.89
CA HIS A 259 1.70 20.96 -15.32
C HIS A 259 1.45 19.68 -16.14
N GLY A 260 2.11 18.57 -15.79
CA GLY A 260 1.90 17.29 -16.47
C GLY A 260 0.46 16.77 -16.36
N MET A 261 -0.22 17.03 -15.24
CA MET A 261 -1.64 16.70 -15.08
C MET A 261 -2.53 17.51 -16.02
N LEU A 262 -2.30 18.83 -16.15
CA LEU A 262 -3.08 19.70 -17.04
C LEU A 262 -2.93 19.28 -18.50
N LEU A 263 -1.70 18.95 -18.92
CA LEU A 263 -1.43 18.43 -20.25
C LEU A 263 -2.15 17.09 -20.51
N ARG A 264 -2.13 16.16 -19.55
CA ARG A 264 -2.89 14.89 -19.65
C ARG A 264 -4.41 15.08 -19.70
N CYS A 265 -4.91 16.22 -19.23
CA CYS A 265 -6.32 16.61 -19.38
C CYS A 265 -6.62 17.24 -20.75
N GLY A 266 -5.64 17.31 -21.67
CA GLY A 266 -5.78 17.89 -23.00
C GLY A 266 -5.75 19.43 -23.01
N LEU A 267 -5.24 20.07 -21.96
CA LEU A 267 -5.05 21.51 -21.91
C LEU A 267 -3.67 21.86 -22.46
N GLU A 268 -3.62 22.76 -23.45
CA GLU A 268 -2.37 23.23 -24.05
C GLU A 268 -2.42 24.74 -24.30
N GLY A 269 -1.26 25.37 -24.48
CA GLY A 269 -1.13 26.79 -24.81
C GLY A 269 -1.40 27.76 -23.65
N PRO A 270 -1.86 29.00 -23.92
CA PRO A 270 -1.96 30.04 -22.89
C PRO A 270 -2.90 29.71 -21.73
N LEU A 271 -3.95 28.92 -21.98
CA LEU A 271 -4.89 28.50 -20.95
C LEU A 271 -4.24 27.54 -19.95
N GLU A 272 -3.51 26.55 -20.45
CA GLU A 272 -2.72 25.62 -19.62
C GLU A 272 -1.76 26.41 -18.73
N THR A 273 -0.97 27.30 -19.33
CA THR A 273 0.05 28.07 -18.60
C THR A 273 -0.59 28.98 -17.57
N GLY A 274 -1.69 29.66 -17.91
CA GLY A 274 -2.45 30.48 -16.98
C GLY A 274 -3.00 29.69 -15.79
N LEU A 275 -3.59 28.52 -16.04
CA LEU A 275 -4.09 27.62 -15.00
C LEU A 275 -2.97 27.06 -14.14
N PHE A 276 -1.85 26.64 -14.74
CA PHE A 276 -0.68 26.17 -14.02
C PHE A 276 -0.12 27.23 -13.08
N LEU A 277 0.01 28.48 -13.53
CA LEU A 277 0.49 29.59 -12.70
C LEU A 277 -0.47 29.91 -11.55
N VAL A 278 -1.78 29.97 -11.82
CA VAL A 278 -2.79 30.28 -10.80
C VAL A 278 -2.89 29.15 -9.75
N LEU A 279 -3.01 27.90 -10.20
CA LEU A 279 -3.09 26.74 -9.31
C LEU A 279 -1.77 26.54 -8.55
N GLY A 280 -0.63 26.71 -9.23
CA GLY A 280 0.70 26.66 -8.64
C GLY A 280 0.87 27.70 -7.53
N ALA A 281 0.50 28.96 -7.80
CA ALA A 281 0.53 30.03 -6.81
C ALA A 281 -0.39 29.73 -5.61
N ALA A 282 -1.61 29.23 -5.86
CA ALA A 282 -2.52 28.82 -4.79
C ALA A 282 -1.92 27.71 -3.91
N VAL A 283 -1.32 26.68 -4.52
CA VAL A 283 -0.68 25.57 -3.81
C VAL A 283 0.54 26.05 -3.03
N VAL A 284 1.37 26.95 -3.58
CA VAL A 284 2.49 27.56 -2.86
C VAL A 284 2.02 28.33 -1.64
N VAL A 285 1.06 29.25 -1.81
CA VAL A 285 0.58 30.11 -0.72
C VAL A 285 -0.08 29.29 0.37
N LEU A 286 -1.01 28.40 0.02
CA LEU A 286 -1.72 27.57 1.00
C LEU A 286 -0.78 26.57 1.67
N GLY A 287 0.06 25.88 0.88
CA GLY A 287 0.98 24.87 1.37
C GLY A 287 2.07 25.46 2.28
N LEU A 288 2.68 26.59 1.91
CA LEU A 288 3.68 27.25 2.77
C LEU A 288 3.04 27.81 4.05
N ARG A 289 1.86 28.44 3.98
CA ARG A 289 1.14 28.89 5.18
C ARG A 289 0.89 27.73 6.15
N ARG A 290 0.48 26.58 5.63
CA ARG A 290 0.27 25.36 6.43
C ARG A 290 1.60 24.81 6.97
N ALA A 291 2.65 24.73 6.16
CA ALA A 291 3.97 24.28 6.59
C ALA A 291 4.52 25.15 7.73
N VAL A 292 4.45 26.47 7.60
CA VAL A 292 4.87 27.43 8.64
C VAL A 292 4.07 27.22 9.93
N ARG A 293 2.75 27.02 9.83
CA ARG A 293 1.90 26.71 10.99
C ARG A 293 2.33 25.44 11.70
N TYR A 294 2.60 24.35 10.97
CA TYR A 294 3.06 23.10 11.58
C TYR A 294 4.50 23.18 12.10
N ALA A 295 5.36 24.00 11.50
CA ALA A 295 6.70 24.29 12.02
C ALA A 295 6.60 25.02 13.37
N ALA A 296 5.75 26.05 13.46
CA ALA A 296 5.49 26.79 14.70
C ALA A 296 4.87 25.91 15.80
N ASP A 297 4.03 24.95 15.40
CA ASP A 297 3.46 23.92 16.30
C ASP A 297 4.50 22.88 16.77
N GLY A 298 5.75 22.97 16.32
CA GLY A 298 6.83 22.05 16.69
C GLY A 298 6.80 20.71 15.94
N GLN A 299 6.20 20.68 14.76
CA GLN A 299 6.16 19.54 13.83
C GLN A 299 7.01 19.84 12.58
N LEU A 300 8.29 20.17 12.77
CA LEU A 300 9.16 20.61 11.67
C LEU A 300 9.28 19.58 10.54
N LEU A 301 9.35 18.27 10.83
CA LEU A 301 9.42 17.24 9.79
C LEU A 301 8.15 17.19 8.93
N LEU A 302 6.98 17.42 9.53
CA LEU A 302 5.72 17.55 8.78
C LEU A 302 5.73 18.81 7.90
N ALA A 303 6.21 19.93 8.44
CA ALA A 303 6.38 21.16 7.66
C ALA A 303 7.34 20.97 6.48
N THR A 304 8.45 20.25 6.70
CA THR A 304 9.40 19.89 5.65
C THR A 304 8.74 19.02 4.58
N ALA A 305 8.00 17.98 4.98
CA ALA A 305 7.28 17.11 4.05
C ALA A 305 6.23 17.86 3.23
N ILE A 306 5.44 18.75 3.86
CA ILE A 306 4.47 19.61 3.18
C ILE A 306 5.16 20.53 2.18
N THR A 307 6.25 21.18 2.58
CA THR A 307 7.03 22.07 1.68
C THR A 307 7.58 21.29 0.49
N GLY A 308 8.08 20.08 0.71
CA GLY A 308 8.52 19.18 -0.34
C GLY A 308 7.37 18.74 -1.27
N CYS A 309 6.18 18.46 -0.73
CA CYS A 309 4.97 18.13 -1.51
C CYS A 309 4.52 19.31 -2.39
N VAL A 310 4.65 20.55 -1.89
CA VAL A 310 4.40 21.75 -2.69
C VAL A 310 5.44 21.86 -3.80
N ALA A 311 6.72 21.70 -3.47
CA ALA A 311 7.83 21.82 -4.43
C ALA A 311 7.71 20.84 -5.61
N VAL A 312 7.27 19.61 -5.37
CA VAL A 312 7.02 18.62 -6.43
C VAL A 312 5.75 18.91 -7.23
N ALA A 313 4.69 19.40 -6.59
CA ALA A 313 3.44 19.67 -7.28
C ALA A 313 3.55 20.84 -8.26
N VAL A 314 4.31 21.89 -7.91
CA VAL A 314 4.38 23.14 -8.69
C VAL A 314 5.59 23.21 -9.62
N SER A 315 6.40 22.16 -9.69
CA SER A 315 7.49 22.07 -10.66
C SER A 315 6.95 21.93 -12.08
N PRO A 316 7.58 22.53 -13.11
CA PRO A 316 7.21 22.27 -14.51
C PRO A 316 7.25 20.78 -14.86
N ALA A 317 8.27 20.06 -14.38
CA ALA A 317 8.33 18.60 -14.42
C ALA A 317 8.77 18.05 -13.06
N THR A 318 8.12 16.98 -12.61
CA THR A 318 8.58 16.18 -11.47
C THR A 318 8.49 14.70 -11.79
N TRP A 319 9.66 14.08 -11.93
CA TRP A 319 9.77 12.65 -12.22
C TRP A 319 9.54 11.80 -10.97
N GLN A 320 9.13 10.55 -11.17
CA GLN A 320 8.83 9.62 -10.07
C GLN A 320 9.96 9.47 -9.02
N HIS A 321 11.22 9.54 -9.45
CA HIS A 321 12.39 9.45 -8.57
C HIS A 321 12.57 10.67 -7.64
N GLN A 322 11.85 11.78 -7.86
CA GLN A 322 11.90 13.02 -7.06
C GLN A 322 10.78 13.12 -6.01
N LEU A 323 9.86 12.15 -5.96
CA LEU A 323 8.63 12.21 -5.13
C LEU A 323 8.81 11.74 -3.68
N LEU A 324 10.06 11.67 -3.19
CA LEU A 324 10.38 11.15 -1.85
C LEU A 324 9.73 11.95 -0.71
N TRP A 325 9.40 13.22 -0.96
CA TRP A 325 8.69 14.09 -0.02
C TRP A 325 7.31 13.58 0.37
N VAL A 326 6.61 12.89 -0.54
CA VAL A 326 5.29 12.31 -0.28
C VAL A 326 5.39 11.28 0.85
N LEU A 327 6.44 10.45 0.83
CA LEU A 327 6.65 9.44 1.87
C LEU A 327 6.87 10.09 3.25
N PHE A 328 7.58 11.21 3.33
CA PHE A 328 7.78 11.90 4.62
C PHE A 328 6.48 12.48 5.21
N ALA A 329 5.45 12.68 4.39
CA ALA A 329 4.14 13.11 4.89
C ALA A 329 3.49 12.05 5.81
N VAL A 330 3.99 10.80 5.84
CA VAL A 330 3.57 9.72 6.75
C VAL A 330 3.56 10.14 8.23
N VAL A 331 4.39 11.11 8.62
CA VAL A 331 4.50 11.57 10.02
C VAL A 331 3.29 12.41 10.46
N GLY A 332 2.51 12.90 9.49
CA GLY A 332 1.30 13.68 9.73
C GLY A 332 0.21 12.86 10.40
N ARG A 333 -0.31 13.36 11.52
CA ARG A 333 -1.40 12.68 12.26
C ARG A 333 -2.76 13.18 11.80
N VAL A 334 -3.61 12.26 11.34
CA VAL A 334 -4.97 12.55 10.86
C VAL A 334 -6.01 11.78 11.68
N GLY A 335 -7.20 12.36 11.83
CA GLY A 335 -8.36 11.70 12.47
C GLY A 335 -8.32 11.72 14.00
N ARG A 336 -9.48 11.74 14.65
CA ARG A 336 -9.59 11.80 16.12
C ARG A 336 -9.57 10.42 16.77
N ARG A 337 -10.07 9.39 16.09
CA ARG A 337 -10.12 8.00 16.56
C ARG A 337 -8.80 7.28 16.32
N GLN A 338 -8.46 6.33 17.17
CA GLN A 338 -7.24 5.53 17.06
C GLN A 338 -7.19 4.73 15.76
N SER A 339 -8.33 4.20 15.29
CA SER A 339 -8.44 3.48 14.02
C SER A 339 -8.15 4.36 12.79
N ASP A 340 -8.55 5.63 12.83
CA ASP A 340 -8.41 6.55 11.70
C ASP A 340 -6.97 7.06 11.54
N ARG A 341 -6.13 6.91 12.58
CA ARG A 341 -4.72 7.33 12.57
C ARG A 341 -3.90 6.63 11.51
N TYR A 342 -4.32 5.44 11.09
CA TYR A 342 -3.61 4.63 10.10
C TYR A 342 -3.96 5.01 8.66
N VAL A 343 -5.09 5.70 8.43
CA VAL A 343 -5.59 6.00 7.08
C VAL A 343 -4.54 6.71 6.24
N TRP A 344 -4.02 7.82 6.77
CA TRP A 344 -3.06 8.65 6.05
C TRP A 344 -1.70 7.96 5.87
N PRO A 345 -1.05 7.42 6.93
CA PRO A 345 0.19 6.67 6.77
C PRO A 345 0.09 5.51 5.78
N VAL A 346 -1.00 4.73 5.84
CA VAL A 346 -1.22 3.60 4.92
C VAL A 346 -1.39 4.10 3.50
N ALA A 347 -2.22 5.13 3.26
CA ALA A 347 -2.38 5.71 1.93
C ALA A 347 -1.04 6.20 1.35
N VAL A 348 -0.26 6.97 2.11
CA VAL A 348 1.06 7.45 1.70
C VAL A 348 2.03 6.31 1.39
N VAL A 349 2.08 5.27 2.23
CA VAL A 349 2.95 4.12 2.00
C VAL A 349 2.52 3.37 0.74
N LEU A 350 1.22 3.12 0.54
CA LEU A 350 0.73 2.44 -0.66
C LEU A 350 1.04 3.24 -1.92
N VAL A 351 0.74 4.54 -1.95
CA VAL A 351 1.05 5.44 -3.08
C VAL A 351 2.55 5.49 -3.37
N SER A 352 3.38 5.43 -2.33
CA SER A 352 4.83 5.51 -2.49
C SER A 352 5.47 4.17 -2.82
N THR A 353 4.79 3.02 -2.72
CA THR A 353 5.41 1.68 -2.86
C THR A 353 4.79 0.83 -3.97
N LEU A 354 3.50 1.01 -4.25
CA LEU A 354 2.76 0.22 -5.23
C LEU A 354 2.52 1.00 -6.53
N PRO A 355 2.58 0.36 -7.70
CA PRO A 355 2.14 0.96 -8.96
C PRO A 355 0.68 1.41 -8.89
N ALA A 356 0.35 2.52 -9.55
CA ALA A 356 -1.00 3.09 -9.55
C ALA A 356 -2.09 2.09 -10.03
N LYS A 357 -1.75 1.23 -10.99
CA LYS A 357 -2.65 0.16 -11.49
C LYS A 357 -3.06 -0.86 -10.42
N MET A 358 -2.28 -1.03 -9.35
CA MET A 358 -2.67 -1.86 -8.20
C MET A 358 -3.67 -1.16 -7.28
N MET A 359 -3.66 0.18 -7.27
CA MET A 359 -4.46 1.00 -6.35
C MET A 359 -5.80 1.41 -6.94
N LEU A 360 -5.90 1.53 -8.25
CA LEU A 360 -7.14 1.92 -8.95
C LEU A 360 -7.37 1.04 -10.18
N PRO A 361 -8.63 0.77 -10.57
CA PRO A 361 -8.96 0.00 -11.77
C PRO A 361 -8.30 0.53 -13.04
N ASN A 362 -8.14 -0.34 -14.05
CA ASN A 362 -7.63 0.05 -15.36
C ASN A 362 -8.80 0.34 -16.31
N MET A 363 -9.53 1.43 -16.05
CA MET A 363 -10.72 1.83 -16.82
C MET A 363 -10.63 3.31 -17.19
N PRO A 364 -11.08 3.75 -18.39
CA PRO A 364 -10.99 5.14 -18.86
C PRO A 364 -11.47 6.18 -17.83
N VAL A 365 -12.58 5.90 -17.15
CA VAL A 365 -13.16 6.77 -16.11
C VAL A 365 -12.22 6.99 -14.92
N THR A 366 -11.34 6.03 -14.62
CA THR A 366 -10.40 6.09 -13.49
C THR A 366 -9.01 6.56 -13.88
N GLU A 367 -8.69 6.68 -15.17
CA GLU A 367 -7.36 7.04 -15.66
C GLU A 367 -6.86 8.39 -15.14
N PRO A 368 -7.66 9.47 -15.16
CA PRO A 368 -7.17 10.77 -14.68
C PRO A 368 -6.77 10.75 -13.20
N VAL A 369 -7.46 9.95 -12.38
CA VAL A 369 -7.14 9.82 -10.95
C VAL A 369 -5.99 8.85 -10.72
N ARG A 370 -5.98 7.73 -11.45
CA ARG A 370 -4.95 6.69 -11.35
C ARG A 370 -3.58 7.23 -11.74
N ASP A 371 -3.50 7.87 -12.90
CA ASP A 371 -2.22 8.30 -13.46
C ASP A 371 -1.65 9.52 -12.73
N ASN A 372 -2.47 10.17 -11.89
CA ASN A 372 -2.07 11.28 -11.02
C ASN A 372 -2.08 10.93 -9.52
N VAL A 373 -2.18 9.65 -9.13
CA VAL A 373 -2.41 9.28 -7.72
C VAL A 373 -1.32 9.80 -6.77
N VAL A 374 -0.07 9.89 -7.24
CA VAL A 374 1.05 10.40 -6.41
C VAL A 374 0.98 11.91 -6.28
N LEU A 375 0.70 12.62 -7.38
CA LEU A 375 0.43 14.06 -7.35
C LEU A 375 -0.77 14.39 -6.45
N ILE A 376 -1.86 13.63 -6.53
CA ILE A 376 -3.05 13.81 -5.69
C ILE A 376 -2.67 13.62 -4.21
N ALA A 377 -1.83 12.64 -3.88
CA ALA A 377 -1.34 12.47 -2.50
C ALA A 377 -0.46 13.66 -2.06
N ALA A 378 0.40 14.19 -2.93
CA ALA A 378 1.22 15.37 -2.65
C ALA A 378 0.35 16.62 -2.42
N LEU A 379 -0.62 16.88 -3.30
CA LEU A 379 -1.59 17.97 -3.17
C LEU A 379 -2.45 17.79 -1.92
N ALA A 380 -2.91 16.58 -1.64
CA ALA A 380 -3.67 16.27 -0.43
C ALA A 380 -2.85 16.60 0.83
N ALA A 381 -1.58 16.19 0.89
CA ALA A 381 -0.69 16.56 1.98
C ALA A 381 -0.52 18.08 2.07
N ALA A 382 -0.26 18.73 0.94
CA ALA A 382 0.05 20.15 0.84
C ALA A 382 -1.12 21.05 1.27
N VAL A 383 -2.34 20.80 0.78
CA VAL A 383 -3.46 21.74 0.92
C VAL A 383 -4.73 21.17 1.56
N ALA A 384 -5.00 19.86 1.48
CA ALA A 384 -6.32 19.32 1.85
C ALA A 384 -6.38 18.61 3.20
N VAL A 385 -5.39 17.78 3.54
CA VAL A 385 -5.46 16.82 4.64
C VAL A 385 -5.34 17.52 5.99
N PRO A 386 -6.32 17.46 6.89
CA PRO A 386 -6.30 18.22 8.13
C PRO A 386 -5.42 17.54 9.20
N PHE A 387 -4.10 17.72 9.09
CA PHE A 387 -3.19 17.22 10.13
C PHE A 387 -3.45 17.92 11.46
N LEU A 388 -3.51 17.13 12.52
CA LEU A 388 -3.77 17.62 13.86
C LEU A 388 -2.59 18.43 14.39
N SER A 389 -2.88 19.61 14.93
CA SER A 389 -1.93 20.37 15.75
C SER A 389 -1.64 19.62 17.06
N ARG A 390 -0.43 19.80 17.60
CA ARG A 390 0.01 19.27 18.88
C ARG A 390 -0.78 19.82 20.06
N ALA A 391 -1.40 20.99 19.92
CA ALA A 391 -2.29 21.57 20.91
C ALA A 391 -3.64 20.85 21.00
N HIS A 392 -4.04 20.10 19.97
CA HIS A 392 -5.32 19.40 19.96
C HIS A 392 -5.32 18.26 21.01
N PRO A 393 -6.32 18.12 21.89
CA PRO A 393 -6.31 17.14 22.99
C PRO A 393 -6.09 15.70 22.49
N GLN A 394 -6.75 15.36 21.40
CA GLN A 394 -6.67 14.06 20.76
C GLN A 394 -5.33 13.81 20.04
N TYR A 395 -4.42 14.79 19.90
CA TYR A 395 -3.13 14.56 19.24
C TYR A 395 -2.32 13.47 19.96
N ARG A 396 -2.27 13.53 21.30
CA ARG A 396 -1.56 12.55 22.14
C ARG A 396 -2.45 11.39 22.57
N ARG A 397 -3.72 11.67 22.86
CA ARG A 397 -4.70 10.69 23.36
C ARG A 397 -5.86 10.56 22.36
N PRO A 398 -5.71 9.76 21.28
CA PRO A 398 -6.81 9.53 20.35
C PRO A 398 -7.96 8.84 21.07
N ILE A 399 -9.18 8.98 20.54
CA ILE A 399 -10.34 8.25 21.04
C ILE A 399 -10.05 6.75 20.86
N PRO A 400 -10.02 5.96 21.95
CA PRO A 400 -9.60 4.56 21.90
C PRO A 400 -10.58 3.74 21.07
N THR A 401 -10.05 2.71 20.40
CA THR A 401 -10.88 1.72 19.73
C THR A 401 -11.60 0.87 20.78
N GLU A 402 -12.91 0.72 20.67
CA GLU A 402 -13.66 -0.17 21.55
C GLU A 402 -13.44 -1.63 21.16
N TYR A 403 -13.06 -2.44 22.15
CA TYR A 403 -12.82 -3.87 21.99
C TYR A 403 -13.83 -4.66 22.82
N ALA A 404 -14.27 -5.80 22.29
CA ALA A 404 -15.07 -6.74 23.07
C ALA A 404 -14.24 -7.35 24.20
N ALA A 405 -14.90 -7.70 25.30
CA ALA A 405 -14.27 -8.44 26.39
C ALA A 405 -13.65 -9.74 25.86
N PRO A 406 -12.43 -10.11 26.28
CA PRO A 406 -11.85 -11.41 25.98
C PRO A 406 -12.80 -12.51 26.49
N VAL A 407 -13.08 -13.50 25.65
CA VAL A 407 -13.85 -14.67 26.10
C VAL A 407 -12.83 -15.66 26.69
N PRO A 408 -13.04 -16.19 27.91
CA PRO A 408 -12.17 -17.23 28.46
C PRO A 408 -12.15 -18.42 27.50
N ALA A 409 -10.96 -18.89 27.13
CA ALA A 409 -10.84 -20.08 26.28
C ALA A 409 -11.49 -21.27 27.02
N ARG A 410 -12.45 -21.94 26.39
CA ARG A 410 -13.19 -23.08 26.97
C ARG A 410 -12.26 -24.27 27.28
N TRP A 411 -11.09 -24.35 26.63
CA TRP A 411 -10.11 -25.42 26.79
C TRP A 411 -8.77 -24.85 27.27
N SER A 412 -8.37 -25.20 28.51
CA SER A 412 -7.14 -24.72 29.16
C SER A 412 -5.84 -25.27 28.55
N ARG A 413 -5.92 -26.30 27.70
CA ARG A 413 -4.75 -27.00 27.12
C ARG A 413 -4.50 -26.75 25.63
N VAL A 414 -5.39 -26.04 24.93
CA VAL A 414 -5.13 -25.59 23.56
C VAL A 414 -4.90 -24.08 23.60
N PRO A 415 -3.68 -23.59 23.39
CA PRO A 415 -3.38 -22.16 23.45
C PRO A 415 -3.85 -21.51 22.14
N LEU A 416 -5.15 -21.47 21.87
CA LEU A 416 -5.70 -20.61 20.83
C LEU A 416 -5.83 -19.22 21.43
N LEU A 417 -4.68 -18.60 21.70
CA LEU A 417 -4.57 -17.27 22.24
C LEU A 417 -5.33 -16.33 21.29
N PRO A 418 -6.41 -15.64 21.74
CA PRO A 418 -7.00 -14.58 20.94
C PRO A 418 -6.01 -13.41 20.87
N PHE A 419 -5.10 -13.46 19.90
CA PHE A 419 -4.15 -12.38 19.63
C PHE A 419 -4.85 -11.22 18.91
N TRP A 420 -5.93 -11.52 18.18
CA TRP A 420 -6.77 -10.49 17.55
C TRP A 420 -7.88 -10.06 18.49
N ARG A 421 -7.73 -8.84 19.01
CA ARG A 421 -8.79 -8.20 19.77
C ARG A 421 -9.96 -7.84 18.86
N ARG A 422 -11.16 -8.25 19.24
CA ARG A 422 -12.39 -8.01 18.49
C ARG A 422 -12.79 -6.54 18.60
N VAL A 423 -12.68 -5.80 17.51
CA VAL A 423 -13.04 -4.38 17.44
C VAL A 423 -14.55 -4.24 17.20
N LEU A 424 -15.22 -3.45 18.03
CA LEU A 424 -16.67 -3.21 17.94
C LEU A 424 -17.03 -2.05 17.02
N THR A 425 -16.09 -1.12 16.82
CA THR A 425 -16.32 0.09 16.03
C THR A 425 -16.20 -0.17 14.53
N ARG A 426 -16.93 0.65 13.75
CA ARG A 426 -16.84 0.68 12.27
C ARG A 426 -15.39 0.88 11.83
N PRO A 427 -14.87 0.04 10.91
CA PRO A 427 -13.59 0.31 10.28
C PRO A 427 -13.67 1.57 9.41
N ASN A 428 -12.53 2.21 9.18
CA ASN A 428 -12.46 3.34 8.27
C ASN A 428 -12.70 2.86 6.83
N LEU A 429 -13.67 3.44 6.13
CA LEU A 429 -14.08 2.99 4.80
C LEU A 429 -12.92 3.02 3.80
N LEU A 430 -12.08 4.06 3.83
CA LEU A 430 -10.96 4.17 2.90
C LEU A 430 -9.93 3.05 3.10
N LEU A 431 -9.65 2.66 4.35
CA LEU A 431 -8.77 1.52 4.63
C LEU A 431 -9.36 0.20 4.13
N GLU A 432 -10.68 0.01 4.26
CA GLU A 432 -11.36 -1.19 3.76
C GLU A 432 -11.33 -1.23 2.23
N LEU A 433 -11.60 -0.11 1.55
CA LEU A 433 -11.53 -0.03 0.09
C LEU A 433 -10.11 -0.27 -0.43
N LEU A 434 -9.09 0.31 0.23
CA LEU A 434 -7.68 0.06 -0.10
C LEU A 434 -7.29 -1.40 0.13
N LEU A 435 -7.73 -2.00 1.23
CA LEU A 435 -7.48 -3.42 1.53
C LEU A 435 -8.11 -4.32 0.45
N ILE A 436 -9.37 -4.08 0.08
CA ILE A 436 -10.07 -4.84 -0.95
C ILE A 436 -9.34 -4.67 -2.29
N ARG A 437 -8.97 -3.45 -2.66
CA ARG A 437 -8.36 -3.17 -3.96
C ARG A 437 -6.95 -3.73 -4.10
N VAL A 438 -6.09 -3.50 -3.09
CA VAL A 438 -4.73 -4.06 -3.08
C VAL A 438 -4.79 -5.59 -2.97
N GLY A 439 -5.69 -6.12 -2.15
CA GLY A 439 -5.93 -7.56 -2.02
C GLY A 439 -6.39 -8.19 -3.33
N TYR A 440 -7.31 -7.54 -4.06
CA TYR A 440 -7.75 -7.98 -5.38
C TYR A 440 -6.62 -7.91 -6.41
N SER A 441 -5.79 -6.87 -6.38
CA SER A 441 -4.62 -6.79 -7.27
C SER A 441 -3.60 -7.89 -6.98
N ALA A 442 -3.35 -8.20 -5.71
CA ALA A 442 -2.48 -9.31 -5.31
C ALA A 442 -3.08 -10.67 -5.73
N TYR A 443 -4.39 -10.84 -5.55
CA TYR A 443 -5.15 -12.01 -6.01
C TYR A 443 -4.96 -12.24 -7.51
N GLN A 444 -5.12 -11.18 -8.33
CA GLN A 444 -4.93 -11.28 -9.78
C GLN A 444 -3.49 -11.68 -10.14
N GLN A 445 -2.47 -11.11 -9.49
CA GLN A 445 -1.08 -11.45 -9.78
C GLN A 445 -0.72 -12.89 -9.39
N VAL A 446 -1.17 -13.38 -8.24
CA VAL A 446 -0.93 -14.77 -7.83
C VAL A 446 -1.58 -15.74 -8.80
N ARG A 447 -2.81 -15.43 -9.23
CA ARG A 447 -3.56 -16.26 -10.18
C ARG A 447 -2.91 -16.32 -11.57
N LEU A 448 -2.28 -15.24 -12.03
CA LEU A 448 -1.48 -15.21 -13.27
C LEU A 448 -0.15 -15.97 -13.11
N ALA A 449 0.50 -15.86 -11.95
CA ALA A 449 1.75 -16.56 -11.67
C ALA A 449 1.56 -18.10 -11.57
N ALA A 450 0.41 -18.55 -11.04
CA ALA A 450 0.08 -19.96 -10.88
C ALA A 450 0.08 -20.77 -12.19
N THR A 451 -0.17 -20.15 -13.35
CA THR A 451 -0.18 -20.84 -14.65
C THR A 451 1.15 -20.76 -15.40
N GLY A 452 2.24 -20.40 -14.73
CA GLY A 452 3.54 -20.27 -15.38
C GLY A 452 3.69 -18.99 -16.21
N GLY A 453 2.85 -17.98 -15.97
CA GLY A 453 2.95 -16.66 -16.60
C GLY A 453 2.26 -16.52 -17.97
N THR A 454 1.78 -17.62 -18.57
CA THR A 454 0.95 -17.62 -19.77
C THR A 454 -0.24 -18.57 -19.60
N ILE A 455 -1.28 -18.43 -20.43
CA ILE A 455 -2.44 -19.35 -20.43
C ILE A 455 -2.03 -20.74 -20.95
N SER A 456 -1.06 -20.81 -21.87
CA SER A 456 -0.59 -22.06 -22.49
C SER A 456 0.31 -22.90 -21.59
N GLY A 457 1.12 -22.28 -20.72
CA GLY A 457 2.09 -22.99 -19.87
C GLY A 457 1.47 -23.86 -18.77
N GLY A 458 0.23 -23.57 -18.36
CA GLY A 458 -0.47 -24.27 -17.27
C GLY A 458 -1.57 -25.25 -17.72
N ARG A 459 -1.93 -25.26 -19.01
CA ARG A 459 -3.10 -25.97 -19.55
C ARG A 459 -3.04 -27.48 -19.33
N ALA A 460 -1.98 -28.14 -19.83
CA ALA A 460 -1.86 -29.60 -19.76
C ALA A 460 -1.90 -30.13 -18.32
N ARG A 461 -1.31 -29.39 -17.37
CA ARG A 461 -1.38 -29.74 -15.94
C ARG A 461 -2.80 -29.62 -15.41
N ALA A 462 -3.51 -28.56 -15.80
CA ALA A 462 -4.87 -28.33 -15.35
C ALA A 462 -5.87 -29.35 -15.93
N GLU A 463 -5.70 -29.73 -17.19
CA GLU A 463 -6.49 -30.81 -17.84
C GLU A 463 -6.24 -32.15 -17.15
N HIS A 464 -4.97 -32.49 -16.85
CA HIS A 464 -4.66 -33.71 -16.11
C HIS A 464 -5.30 -33.74 -14.71
N HIS A 465 -5.30 -32.63 -13.99
CA HIS A 465 -6.04 -32.53 -12.74
C HIS A 465 -7.57 -32.63 -12.96
N GLY A 466 -8.08 -32.17 -14.11
CA GLY A 466 -9.47 -32.34 -14.52
C GLY A 466 -9.84 -33.82 -14.65
N GLU A 467 -9.01 -34.60 -15.33
CA GLU A 467 -9.16 -36.07 -15.43
C GLU A 467 -9.16 -36.73 -14.05
N GLN A 468 -8.26 -36.30 -13.15
CA GLN A 468 -8.19 -36.83 -11.78
C GLN A 468 -9.48 -36.55 -10.99
N VAL A 469 -9.98 -35.32 -11.03
CA VAL A 469 -11.22 -34.93 -10.35
C VAL A 469 -12.41 -35.69 -10.92
N HIS A 470 -12.51 -35.79 -12.25
CA HIS A 470 -13.54 -36.55 -12.92
C HIS A 470 -13.54 -38.03 -12.51
N ALA A 471 -12.36 -38.68 -12.49
CA ALA A 471 -12.23 -40.07 -12.05
C ALA A 471 -12.63 -40.28 -10.57
N ILE A 472 -12.37 -39.30 -9.70
CA ILE A 472 -12.82 -39.34 -8.31
C ILE A 472 -14.35 -39.22 -8.23
N GLU A 473 -14.95 -38.33 -9.01
CA GLU A 473 -16.41 -38.19 -9.06
C GLU A 473 -17.09 -39.45 -9.60
N GLU A 474 -16.55 -40.07 -10.65
CA GLU A 474 -17.02 -41.36 -11.15
C GLU A 474 -16.93 -42.46 -10.07
N PHE A 475 -15.80 -42.52 -9.35
CA PHE A 475 -15.63 -43.46 -8.23
C PHE A 475 -16.67 -43.23 -7.12
N LEU A 476 -16.98 -41.96 -6.82
CA LEU A 476 -18.01 -41.56 -5.85
C LEU A 476 -19.44 -41.66 -6.41
N ARG A 477 -19.60 -41.99 -7.69
CA ARG A 477 -20.88 -42.01 -8.43
C ARG A 477 -21.60 -40.66 -8.43
N ILE A 478 -20.84 -39.60 -8.64
CA ILE A 478 -21.35 -38.25 -8.87
C ILE A 478 -21.29 -38.02 -10.39
N ASP A 479 -22.43 -38.13 -11.08
CA ASP A 479 -22.54 -38.02 -12.55
C ASP A 479 -23.57 -36.96 -12.99
N VAL A 480 -24.04 -36.14 -12.06
CA VAL A 480 -25.12 -35.16 -12.27
C VAL A 480 -24.75 -34.04 -13.24
N GLU A 481 -23.47 -33.74 -13.39
CA GLU A 481 -23.00 -32.53 -14.05
C GLU A 481 -23.28 -32.53 -15.55
N HIS A 482 -22.94 -33.63 -16.21
CA HIS A 482 -23.12 -33.77 -17.64
C HIS A 482 -24.61 -33.71 -17.98
N TRP A 483 -25.44 -34.46 -17.23
CA TRP A 483 -26.90 -34.39 -17.37
C TRP A 483 -27.44 -32.97 -17.16
N PHE A 484 -27.03 -32.29 -16.10
CA PHE A 484 -27.57 -30.97 -15.75
C PHE A 484 -27.11 -29.87 -16.71
N ASN A 485 -25.88 -29.94 -17.22
CA ASN A 485 -25.37 -29.04 -18.25
C ASN A 485 -26.18 -29.18 -19.55
N HIS A 486 -26.39 -30.41 -20.03
CA HIS A 486 -27.21 -30.66 -21.22
C HIS A 486 -28.68 -30.31 -21.02
N LEU A 487 -29.23 -30.50 -19.82
CA LEU A 487 -30.59 -30.04 -19.50
C LEU A 487 -30.70 -28.50 -19.55
N THR A 488 -29.68 -27.80 -19.04
CA THR A 488 -29.60 -26.34 -19.06
C THR A 488 -29.63 -25.80 -20.48
N VAL A 489 -28.81 -26.35 -21.37
CA VAL A 489 -28.76 -25.97 -22.79
C VAL A 489 -30.08 -26.26 -23.51
N ARG A 490 -30.77 -27.36 -23.18
CA ARG A 490 -32.07 -27.68 -23.83
C ARG A 490 -33.19 -26.71 -23.44
N ILE A 491 -33.08 -26.04 -22.30
CA ILE A 491 -34.12 -25.16 -21.76
C ILE A 491 -33.61 -23.73 -21.83
N GLY A 492 -33.87 -23.03 -22.94
CA GLY A 492 -33.27 -21.71 -23.23
C GLY A 492 -33.40 -20.67 -22.11
N TRP A 493 -34.55 -20.56 -21.45
CA TRP A 493 -34.70 -19.63 -20.32
C TRP A 493 -33.83 -20.00 -19.11
N MET A 494 -33.54 -21.29 -18.92
CA MET A 494 -32.70 -21.79 -17.84
C MET A 494 -31.23 -21.52 -18.12
N GLU A 495 -30.80 -21.67 -19.37
CA GLU A 495 -29.49 -21.23 -19.86
C GLU A 495 -29.31 -19.73 -19.63
N ASP A 496 -30.23 -18.89 -20.13
CA ASP A 496 -30.17 -17.42 -19.96
C ASP A 496 -30.10 -17.03 -18.49
N PHE A 497 -30.93 -17.66 -17.64
CA PHE A 497 -30.95 -17.40 -16.21
C PHE A 497 -29.63 -17.78 -15.54
N PHE A 498 -29.10 -18.99 -15.77
CA PHE A 498 -27.87 -19.43 -15.13
C PHE A 498 -26.64 -18.70 -15.66
N ASN A 499 -26.61 -18.34 -16.95
CA ASN A 499 -25.57 -17.48 -17.53
C ASN A 499 -25.57 -16.10 -16.86
N PHE A 500 -26.73 -15.45 -16.74
CA PHE A 500 -26.86 -14.15 -16.08
C PHE A 500 -26.50 -14.24 -14.59
N TYR A 501 -26.97 -15.29 -13.91
CA TYR A 501 -26.73 -15.51 -12.50
C TYR A 501 -25.24 -15.75 -12.21
N TYR A 502 -24.61 -16.63 -13.00
CA TYR A 502 -23.19 -16.94 -12.95
C TYR A 502 -22.34 -15.68 -13.14
N THR A 503 -22.62 -14.86 -14.15
CA THR A 503 -21.83 -13.66 -14.47
C THR A 503 -22.04 -12.49 -13.50
N SER A 504 -23.22 -12.36 -12.89
CA SER A 504 -23.59 -11.14 -12.15
C SER A 504 -23.61 -11.28 -10.63
N PHE A 505 -24.27 -12.31 -10.09
CA PHE A 505 -24.67 -12.34 -8.68
C PHE A 505 -23.50 -12.60 -7.73
N HIS A 506 -22.45 -13.27 -8.19
CA HIS A 506 -21.28 -13.59 -7.38
C HIS A 506 -20.47 -12.36 -6.94
N PHE A 507 -20.62 -11.20 -7.60
CA PHE A 507 -20.07 -9.92 -7.12
C PHE A 507 -21.10 -9.08 -6.37
N VAL A 508 -22.31 -8.95 -6.93
CA VAL A 508 -23.34 -8.04 -6.40
C VAL A 508 -23.79 -8.45 -5.00
N VAL A 509 -24.02 -9.74 -4.75
CA VAL A 509 -24.55 -10.20 -3.47
C VAL A 509 -23.54 -10.07 -2.33
N PRO A 510 -22.27 -10.55 -2.45
CA PRO A 510 -21.29 -10.36 -1.38
C PRO A 510 -21.03 -8.88 -1.05
N LEU A 511 -20.93 -8.01 -2.05
CA LEU A 511 -20.75 -6.58 -1.85
C LEU A 511 -21.96 -5.96 -1.14
N SER A 512 -23.18 -6.37 -1.50
CA SER A 512 -24.41 -5.90 -0.85
C SER A 512 -24.47 -6.33 0.63
N VAL A 513 -24.15 -7.59 0.92
CA VAL A 513 -24.08 -8.10 2.30
C VAL A 513 -23.04 -7.33 3.11
N LEU A 514 -21.84 -7.14 2.57
CA LEU A 514 -20.79 -6.35 3.21
C LEU A 514 -21.21 -4.90 3.45
N ALA A 515 -21.87 -4.24 2.49
CA ALA A 515 -22.34 -2.87 2.62
C ALA A 515 -23.41 -2.73 3.71
N VAL A 516 -24.38 -3.64 3.75
CA VAL A 516 -25.42 -3.67 4.79
C VAL A 516 -24.81 -3.89 6.17
N LEU A 517 -23.87 -4.84 6.30
CA LEU A 517 -23.17 -5.08 7.57
C LEU A 517 -22.31 -3.88 7.98
N TYR A 518 -21.60 -3.25 7.04
CA TYR A 518 -20.78 -2.07 7.31
C TYR A 518 -21.63 -0.92 7.89
N ALA A 519 -22.80 -0.68 7.28
CA ALA A 519 -23.70 0.39 7.67
C ALA A 519 -24.46 0.11 8.98
N ARG A 520 -24.97 -1.13 9.15
CA ARG A 520 -25.92 -1.48 10.21
C ARG A 520 -25.34 -2.33 11.34
N ARG A 521 -24.29 -3.13 11.09
CA ARG A 521 -23.75 -4.14 12.02
C ARG A 521 -22.20 -4.18 12.03
N PRO A 522 -21.52 -3.16 12.54
CA PRO A 522 -20.06 -2.99 12.39
C PRO A 522 -19.19 -4.12 12.95
N ALA A 523 -19.59 -4.67 14.10
CA ALA A 523 -18.91 -5.82 14.70
C ALA A 523 -19.04 -7.07 13.82
N GLU A 524 -20.23 -7.30 13.27
CA GLU A 524 -20.50 -8.43 12.37
C GLU A 524 -19.81 -8.27 11.02
N TYR A 525 -19.73 -7.05 10.49
CA TYR A 525 -18.97 -6.73 9.29
C TYR A 525 -17.53 -7.23 9.41
N ARG A 526 -16.86 -6.92 10.53
CA ARG A 526 -15.45 -7.32 10.74
C ARG A 526 -15.28 -8.83 10.81
N TRP A 527 -16.19 -9.53 11.49
CA TRP A 527 -16.22 -10.99 11.58
C TRP A 527 -16.42 -11.61 10.19
N ALA A 528 -17.49 -11.22 9.50
CA ALA A 528 -17.84 -11.75 8.19
C ALA A 528 -16.73 -11.47 7.16
N ARG A 529 -16.23 -10.23 7.11
CA ARG A 529 -15.14 -9.81 6.20
C ARG A 529 -13.84 -10.55 6.48
N SER A 530 -13.46 -10.80 7.74
CA SER A 530 -12.26 -11.60 8.05
C SER A 530 -12.39 -13.02 7.53
N ALA A 531 -13.55 -13.66 7.74
CA ALA A 531 -13.80 -15.02 7.27
C ALA A 531 -13.71 -15.11 5.74
N LEU A 532 -14.31 -14.15 5.03
CA LEU A 532 -14.21 -14.03 3.57
C LEU A 532 -12.76 -13.85 3.12
N GLY A 533 -12.01 -12.97 3.80
CA GLY A 533 -10.59 -12.73 3.50
C GLY A 533 -9.73 -13.99 3.66
N PHE A 534 -9.90 -14.74 4.75
CA PHE A 534 -9.19 -16.01 4.95
C PHE A 534 -9.58 -17.06 3.92
N ALA A 535 -10.88 -17.20 3.61
CA ALA A 535 -11.35 -18.12 2.58
C ALA A 535 -10.71 -17.81 1.21
N THR A 536 -10.64 -16.52 0.83
CA THR A 536 -10.01 -16.10 -0.44
C THR A 536 -8.50 -16.36 -0.45
N VAL A 537 -7.80 -16.16 0.67
CA VAL A 537 -6.36 -16.50 0.77
C VAL A 537 -6.12 -18.00 0.66
N LEU A 538 -6.95 -18.82 1.31
CA LEU A 538 -6.87 -20.28 1.21
C LEU A 538 -7.18 -20.75 -0.22
N ALA A 539 -8.16 -20.14 -0.88
CA ALA A 539 -8.47 -20.42 -2.28
C ALA A 539 -7.31 -20.09 -3.22
N LEU A 540 -6.60 -18.96 -3.00
CA LEU A 540 -5.39 -18.62 -3.75
C LEU A 540 -4.29 -19.67 -3.63
N ILE A 541 -4.10 -20.23 -2.42
CA ILE A 541 -3.16 -21.34 -2.20
C ILE A 541 -3.62 -22.57 -3.01
N GLY A 542 -4.93 -22.86 -3.00
CA GLY A 542 -5.53 -23.91 -3.82
C GLY A 542 -5.25 -23.73 -5.32
N PHE A 543 -5.54 -22.55 -5.87
CA PHE A 543 -5.29 -22.25 -7.29
C PHE A 543 -3.82 -22.37 -7.69
N TRP A 544 -2.90 -22.03 -6.79
CA TRP A 544 -1.47 -22.16 -7.05
C TRP A 544 -0.99 -23.62 -6.93
N ALA A 545 -1.49 -24.36 -5.94
CA ALA A 545 -1.07 -25.73 -5.68
C ALA A 545 -1.70 -26.76 -6.64
N TYR A 546 -2.96 -26.52 -7.06
CA TYR A 546 -3.76 -27.45 -7.85
C TYR A 546 -4.56 -26.69 -8.93
N PRO A 547 -3.90 -26.19 -9.99
CA PRO A 547 -4.61 -25.60 -11.13
C PRO A 547 -5.49 -26.67 -11.78
N LEU A 548 -6.75 -26.36 -12.09
CA LEU A 548 -7.74 -27.34 -12.50
C LEU A 548 -8.55 -26.83 -13.69
N ALA A 549 -8.66 -27.65 -14.73
CA ALA A 549 -9.52 -27.39 -15.87
C ALA A 549 -10.99 -27.65 -15.50
N PRO A 550 -11.90 -26.70 -15.77
CA PRO A 550 -13.33 -26.91 -15.59
C PRO A 550 -13.90 -27.87 -16.66
N PRO A 551 -15.09 -28.48 -16.43
CA PRO A 551 -15.70 -29.43 -17.36
C PRO A 551 -15.77 -28.94 -18.81
N ARG A 552 -16.18 -27.68 -19.02
CA ARG A 552 -16.30 -27.06 -20.36
C ARG A 552 -14.98 -26.93 -21.14
N LEU A 553 -13.83 -27.09 -20.47
CA LEU A 553 -12.50 -27.05 -21.09
C LEU A 553 -11.88 -28.45 -21.24
N MET A 554 -12.65 -29.51 -20.98
CA MET A 554 -12.23 -30.89 -21.18
C MET A 554 -12.73 -31.39 -22.55
N PRO A 555 -11.85 -31.54 -23.55
CA PRO A 555 -12.25 -31.76 -24.95
C PRO A 555 -12.99 -33.08 -25.21
N ASP A 556 -12.78 -34.11 -24.39
CA ASP A 556 -13.30 -35.47 -24.63
C ASP A 556 -14.54 -35.83 -23.79
N LEU A 557 -15.03 -34.90 -22.96
CA LEU A 557 -16.11 -35.17 -21.99
C LEU A 557 -17.49 -34.64 -22.40
N GLY A 558 -17.61 -33.95 -23.54
CA GLY A 558 -18.90 -33.56 -24.12
C GLY A 558 -19.67 -32.45 -23.39
N PHE A 559 -19.02 -31.69 -22.50
CA PHE A 559 -19.61 -30.53 -21.82
C PHE A 559 -19.73 -29.31 -22.76
N ILE A 560 -20.75 -28.48 -22.54
CA ILE A 560 -21.04 -27.30 -23.35
C ILE A 560 -20.76 -26.03 -22.54
N ASP A 561 -19.90 -25.14 -23.07
CA ASP A 561 -19.70 -23.78 -22.55
C ASP A 561 -20.86 -22.88 -23.00
N THR A 562 -21.82 -22.68 -22.09
CA THR A 562 -23.00 -21.83 -22.31
C THR A 562 -22.70 -20.34 -22.17
N VAL A 563 -21.59 -19.96 -21.52
CA VAL A 563 -21.28 -18.55 -21.22
C VAL A 563 -20.49 -17.91 -22.36
N HIS A 564 -19.57 -18.65 -22.96
CA HIS A 564 -18.67 -18.14 -24.01
C HIS A 564 -18.90 -18.79 -25.38
N GLY A 565 -19.83 -19.73 -25.47
CA GLY A 565 -20.07 -20.53 -26.68
C GLY A 565 -18.97 -21.56 -26.94
N VAL A 566 -19.11 -22.31 -28.03
CA VAL A 566 -18.19 -23.39 -28.43
C VAL A 566 -16.76 -22.85 -28.54
N GLN A 567 -15.84 -23.48 -27.80
CA GLN A 567 -14.45 -23.05 -27.73
C GLN A 567 -13.59 -23.73 -28.80
N ASP A 568 -12.86 -22.93 -29.58
CA ASP A 568 -11.74 -23.43 -30.38
C ASP A 568 -10.50 -23.53 -29.50
N PHE A 569 -10.13 -24.75 -29.11
CA PHE A 569 -8.98 -24.99 -28.24
C PHE A 569 -7.62 -24.66 -28.88
N THR A 570 -7.56 -24.40 -30.20
CA THR A 570 -6.36 -23.93 -30.89
C THR A 570 -6.24 -22.40 -30.88
N LYS A 571 -7.37 -21.70 -30.77
CA LYS A 571 -7.48 -20.23 -30.65
C LYS A 571 -8.64 -19.85 -29.71
N PRO A 572 -8.50 -20.09 -28.40
CA PRO A 572 -9.61 -19.90 -27.48
C PRO A 572 -9.99 -18.42 -27.37
N ASN A 573 -11.28 -18.13 -27.35
CA ASN A 573 -11.83 -16.77 -27.22
C ASN A 573 -12.76 -16.71 -26.02
N TYR A 574 -12.25 -16.15 -24.93
CA TYR A 574 -13.00 -16.01 -23.68
C TYR A 574 -13.59 -14.61 -23.50
N GLY A 575 -13.44 -13.70 -24.47
CA GLY A 575 -13.84 -12.30 -24.35
C GLY A 575 -12.79 -11.40 -23.68
N THR A 576 -12.78 -10.11 -24.05
CA THR A 576 -11.74 -9.13 -23.72
C THR A 576 -11.56 -8.79 -22.24
N LEU A 577 -12.59 -8.99 -21.41
CA LEU A 577 -12.50 -8.81 -19.95
C LEU A 577 -12.00 -10.06 -19.21
N THR A 578 -12.08 -11.21 -19.86
CA THR A 578 -11.88 -12.56 -19.29
C THR A 578 -10.53 -13.16 -19.72
N ASP A 579 -9.89 -12.62 -20.75
CA ASP A 579 -8.47 -12.86 -21.09
C ASP A 579 -7.50 -12.48 -19.95
N LEU A 580 -7.95 -11.59 -19.05
CA LEU A 580 -7.23 -11.18 -17.84
C LEU A 580 -7.48 -12.14 -16.66
N THR A 581 -8.31 -13.17 -16.83
CA THR A 581 -8.69 -14.13 -15.77
C THR A 581 -8.30 -15.56 -16.15
N ASN A 582 -7.59 -16.25 -15.25
CA ASN A 582 -7.14 -17.63 -15.49
C ASN A 582 -8.30 -18.64 -15.53
N GLN A 583 -8.69 -19.08 -16.72
CA GLN A 583 -9.78 -20.04 -16.96
C GLN A 583 -9.51 -21.45 -16.42
N TYR A 584 -8.25 -21.78 -16.10
CA TYR A 584 -7.79 -23.10 -15.61
C TYR A 584 -7.56 -23.12 -14.08
N ALA A 585 -8.35 -22.33 -13.34
CA ALA A 585 -8.32 -22.28 -11.88
C ALA A 585 -9.73 -22.55 -11.31
N ALA A 586 -10.25 -23.75 -11.58
CA ALA A 586 -11.60 -24.13 -11.18
C ALA A 586 -11.72 -24.47 -9.67
N MET A 587 -10.75 -25.18 -9.08
CA MET A 587 -10.79 -25.59 -7.67
C MET A 587 -9.88 -24.73 -6.77
N PRO A 588 -10.36 -24.25 -5.60
CA PRO A 588 -11.73 -24.33 -5.10
C PRO A 588 -12.66 -23.28 -5.76
N SER A 589 -13.95 -23.61 -5.92
CA SER A 589 -14.90 -22.68 -6.54
C SER A 589 -15.17 -21.46 -5.65
N LEU A 590 -14.61 -20.30 -5.99
CA LEU A 590 -14.88 -19.04 -5.29
C LEU A 590 -16.29 -18.50 -5.54
N HIS A 591 -16.92 -18.82 -6.68
CA HIS A 591 -18.32 -18.49 -6.94
C HIS A 591 -19.21 -19.14 -5.88
N PHE A 592 -19.08 -20.45 -5.71
CA PHE A 592 -19.80 -21.18 -4.68
C PHE A 592 -19.35 -20.76 -3.27
N GLY A 593 -18.04 -20.59 -3.04
CA GLY A 593 -17.51 -20.19 -1.75
C GLY A 593 -18.07 -18.85 -1.25
N TRP A 594 -18.05 -17.80 -2.09
CA TRP A 594 -18.57 -16.48 -1.70
C TRP A 594 -20.08 -16.46 -1.53
N SER A 595 -20.82 -17.22 -2.34
CA SER A 595 -22.27 -17.35 -2.18
C SER A 595 -22.64 -18.15 -0.92
N LEU A 596 -21.89 -19.21 -0.59
CA LEU A 596 -22.06 -19.98 0.63
C LEU A 596 -21.74 -19.12 1.85
N TRP A 597 -20.66 -18.34 1.79
CA TRP A 597 -20.34 -17.35 2.81
C TRP A 597 -21.50 -16.38 3.02
N CYS A 598 -22.10 -15.84 1.96
CA CYS A 598 -23.28 -14.98 2.06
C CYS A 598 -24.44 -15.69 2.77
N GLY A 599 -24.76 -16.91 2.33
CA GLY A 599 -25.84 -17.70 2.89
C GLY A 599 -25.65 -18.02 4.37
N LEU A 600 -24.43 -18.41 4.78
CA LEU A 600 -24.09 -18.65 6.18
C LEU A 600 -24.17 -17.36 7.01
N VAL A 601 -23.61 -16.26 6.52
CA VAL A 601 -23.69 -14.95 7.21
C VAL A 601 -25.13 -14.52 7.41
N ILE A 602 -25.98 -14.64 6.38
CA ILE A 602 -27.40 -14.32 6.46
C ILE A 602 -28.12 -15.28 7.42
N ALA A 603 -27.89 -16.59 7.32
CA ALA A 603 -28.51 -17.59 8.18
C ALA A 603 -28.21 -17.36 9.67
N VAL A 604 -26.99 -16.90 9.97
CA VAL A 604 -26.47 -16.65 11.31
C VAL A 604 -26.90 -15.29 11.88
N ILE A 605 -27.11 -14.27 11.04
CA ILE A 605 -27.45 -12.90 11.49
C ILE A 605 -28.95 -12.60 11.39
N ALA A 606 -29.64 -13.15 10.40
CA ALA A 606 -31.01 -12.78 10.09
C ALA A 606 -32.00 -13.29 11.15
N PRO A 607 -32.95 -12.45 11.59
CA PRO A 607 -33.89 -12.82 12.64
C PRO A 607 -35.02 -13.74 12.17
N ARG A 608 -35.42 -13.66 10.89
CA ARG A 608 -36.60 -14.37 10.35
C ARG A 608 -36.19 -15.57 9.51
N TRP A 609 -36.92 -16.67 9.62
CA TRP A 609 -36.63 -17.92 8.91
C TRP A 609 -36.59 -17.75 7.38
N TRP A 610 -37.51 -16.96 6.81
CA TRP A 610 -37.56 -16.72 5.36
C TRP A 610 -36.32 -15.99 4.83
N MET A 611 -35.71 -15.11 5.64
CA MET A 611 -34.44 -14.45 5.27
C MET A 611 -33.29 -15.46 5.23
N LYS A 612 -33.29 -16.43 6.17
CA LYS A 612 -32.31 -17.52 6.19
C LYS A 612 -32.49 -18.43 4.99
N ALA A 613 -33.73 -18.78 4.67
CA ALA A 613 -34.08 -19.56 3.48
C ALA A 613 -33.61 -18.84 2.20
N LEU A 614 -33.90 -17.53 2.06
CA LEU A 614 -33.42 -16.73 0.93
C LEU A 614 -31.89 -16.65 0.87
N GLY A 615 -31.23 -16.51 2.02
CA GLY A 615 -29.78 -16.53 2.12
C GLY A 615 -29.17 -17.86 1.65
N LEU A 616 -29.78 -18.99 2.01
CA LEU A 616 -29.33 -20.33 1.62
C LEU A 616 -29.76 -20.73 0.20
N LEU A 617 -30.80 -20.10 -0.35
CA LEU A 617 -31.18 -20.25 -1.76
C LEU A 617 -30.08 -19.70 -2.68
N HIS A 618 -29.39 -18.63 -2.27
CA HIS A 618 -28.32 -18.04 -3.07
C HIS A 618 -27.17 -19.01 -3.41
N PRO A 619 -26.50 -19.68 -2.44
CA PRO A 619 -25.48 -20.69 -2.76
C PRO A 619 -26.03 -21.91 -3.49
N PHE A 620 -27.28 -22.31 -3.25
CA PHE A 620 -27.92 -23.38 -4.01
C PHE A 620 -28.04 -23.02 -5.49
N LEU A 621 -28.58 -21.84 -5.80
CA LEU A 621 -28.66 -21.34 -7.18
C LEU A 621 -27.28 -21.16 -7.81
N THR A 622 -26.27 -20.76 -7.03
CA THR A 622 -24.88 -20.68 -7.53
C THR A 622 -24.33 -22.06 -7.87
N LEU A 623 -24.59 -23.09 -7.06
CA LEU A 623 -24.19 -24.46 -7.35
C LEU A 623 -24.82 -24.95 -8.66
N CYS A 624 -26.12 -24.73 -8.82
CA CYS A 624 -26.79 -25.02 -10.09
C CYS A 624 -26.16 -24.24 -11.24
N ALA A 625 -25.92 -22.94 -11.08
CA ALA A 625 -25.34 -22.12 -12.14
C ALA A 625 -23.95 -22.62 -12.57
N ILE A 626 -23.06 -22.94 -11.64
CA ILE A 626 -21.68 -23.37 -11.99
C ILE A 626 -21.63 -24.75 -12.65
N VAL A 627 -22.49 -25.68 -12.22
CA VAL A 627 -22.60 -27.03 -12.79
C VAL A 627 -23.32 -26.97 -14.14
N GLY A 628 -24.47 -26.28 -14.19
CA GLY A 628 -25.28 -26.15 -15.41
C GLY A 628 -24.55 -25.41 -16.54
N THR A 629 -23.63 -24.51 -16.21
CA THR A 629 -22.80 -23.81 -17.22
C THR A 629 -21.49 -24.52 -17.56
N GLY A 630 -21.19 -25.68 -16.92
CA GLY A 630 -19.95 -26.42 -17.14
C GLY A 630 -18.69 -25.71 -16.62
N ASN A 631 -18.83 -24.72 -15.74
CA ASN A 631 -17.71 -23.91 -15.24
C ASN A 631 -16.98 -24.52 -14.04
N HIS A 632 -17.56 -25.50 -13.36
CA HIS A 632 -16.98 -26.13 -12.19
C HIS A 632 -17.47 -27.57 -12.02
N TRP A 633 -16.60 -28.40 -11.44
CA TRP A 633 -16.97 -29.70 -10.89
C TRP A 633 -17.74 -29.55 -9.55
N VAL A 634 -18.50 -30.55 -9.12
CA VAL A 634 -19.18 -30.62 -7.83
C VAL A 634 -18.14 -30.66 -6.73
N LEU A 635 -17.03 -31.38 -6.93
CA LEU A 635 -15.89 -31.36 -6.01
C LEU A 635 -15.24 -29.98 -5.91
N ASP A 636 -15.32 -29.12 -6.92
CA ASP A 636 -14.85 -27.73 -6.79
C ASP A 636 -15.70 -26.95 -5.78
N ALA A 637 -17.02 -27.20 -5.77
CA ALA A 637 -17.94 -26.64 -4.80
C ALA A 637 -17.67 -27.16 -3.40
N VAL A 638 -17.33 -28.45 -3.25
CA VAL A 638 -16.86 -29.03 -1.98
C VAL A 638 -15.57 -28.34 -1.52
N GLY A 639 -14.61 -28.12 -2.42
CA GLY A 639 -13.41 -27.33 -2.14
C GLY A 639 -13.73 -25.90 -1.70
N GLY A 640 -14.71 -25.27 -2.36
CA GLY A 640 -15.25 -23.96 -1.99
C GLY A 640 -15.85 -23.94 -0.58
N ALA A 641 -16.64 -24.96 -0.23
CA ALA A 641 -17.18 -25.12 1.12
C ALA A 641 -16.08 -25.30 2.17
N ALA A 642 -15.07 -26.11 1.86
CA ALA A 642 -13.94 -26.39 2.74
C ALA A 642 -13.16 -25.10 3.07
N VAL A 643 -12.83 -24.28 2.06
CA VAL A 643 -12.11 -23.02 2.30
C VAL A 643 -12.94 -21.99 3.05
N VAL A 644 -14.26 -21.94 2.83
CA VAL A 644 -15.17 -21.07 3.60
C VAL A 644 -15.26 -21.52 5.06
N GLY A 645 -15.44 -22.82 5.30
CA GLY A 645 -15.45 -23.41 6.63
C GLY A 645 -14.15 -23.14 7.36
N ALA A 646 -13.01 -23.35 6.71
CA ALA A 646 -11.68 -23.02 7.24
C ALA A 646 -11.50 -21.51 7.49
N GLY A 647 -12.06 -20.65 6.64
CA GLY A 647 -12.04 -19.19 6.83
C GLY A 647 -12.79 -18.74 8.09
N PHE A 648 -13.97 -19.31 8.35
CA PHE A 648 -14.69 -19.10 9.61
C PHE A 648 -13.95 -19.73 10.80
N GLY A 649 -13.39 -20.93 10.62
CA GLY A 649 -12.59 -21.63 11.62
C GLY A 649 -11.38 -20.82 12.07
N LEU A 650 -10.58 -20.30 11.13
CA LEU A 650 -9.46 -19.39 11.41
C LEU A 650 -9.96 -18.10 12.07
N THR A 651 -11.04 -17.50 11.59
CA THR A 651 -11.58 -16.29 12.26
C THR A 651 -11.92 -16.57 13.72
N HIS A 652 -12.53 -17.72 14.01
CA HIS A 652 -12.83 -18.17 15.37
C HIS A 652 -11.56 -18.48 16.18
N LEU A 653 -10.58 -19.15 15.58
CA LEU A 653 -9.31 -19.51 16.20
C LEU A 653 -8.52 -18.28 16.65
N LEU A 654 -8.45 -17.26 15.79
CA LEU A 654 -7.60 -16.08 15.97
C LEU A 654 -8.31 -14.98 16.78
N SER A 655 -9.63 -14.86 16.66
CA SER A 655 -10.44 -13.78 17.28
C SER A 655 -11.40 -14.27 18.38
N GLY A 656 -11.57 -15.57 18.57
CA GLY A 656 -12.54 -16.18 19.49
C GLY A 656 -14.00 -16.15 18.98
N PRO A 657 -14.99 -16.49 19.84
CA PRO A 657 -16.40 -16.53 19.49
C PRO A 657 -16.96 -15.18 19.01
N ARG A 658 -18.04 -15.25 18.22
CA ARG A 658 -18.80 -14.09 17.73
C ARG A 658 -19.35 -13.27 18.90
N VAL A 659 -19.32 -11.94 18.78
CA VAL A 659 -19.83 -11.03 19.81
C VAL A 659 -21.32 -10.79 19.59
N SER A 660 -22.15 -11.46 20.39
CA SER A 660 -23.58 -11.20 20.43
C SER A 660 -23.86 -10.02 21.38
N ARG A 661 -24.03 -8.83 20.79
CA ARG A 661 -24.35 -7.50 21.41
C ARG A 661 -23.18 -6.70 22.00
N PRO A 662 -23.16 -5.36 21.77
CA PRO A 662 -22.47 -4.47 22.69
C PRO A 662 -23.21 -4.54 24.03
N LEU A 663 -22.48 -4.79 25.12
CA LEU A 663 -22.95 -4.46 26.45
C LEU A 663 -23.28 -2.97 26.42
N THR A 664 -24.57 -2.61 26.29
CA THR A 664 -25.05 -1.35 26.85
C THR A 664 -24.49 -1.30 28.25
N ALA A 665 -23.68 -0.28 28.52
CA ALA A 665 -23.12 -0.01 29.83
C ALA A 665 -24.19 -0.32 30.88
N ALA A 666 -23.98 -1.38 31.65
CA ALA A 666 -24.59 -1.47 32.96
C ALA A 666 -24.08 -0.21 33.66
N ALA A 667 -24.93 0.81 33.69
CA ALA A 667 -24.71 2.00 34.47
C ALA A 667 -24.32 1.50 35.87
N GLY A 668 -23.14 1.92 36.32
CA GLY A 668 -22.77 1.82 37.73
C GLY A 668 -23.71 2.70 38.54
N ALA A 669 -24.95 2.28 38.70
CA ALA A 669 -25.75 2.69 39.83
C ALA A 669 -25.12 2.01 41.05
N PRO A 670 -24.54 2.77 41.99
CA PRO A 670 -24.19 2.18 43.27
C PRO A 670 -25.44 1.55 43.89
N PRO A 671 -25.32 0.46 44.67
CA PRO A 671 -26.46 -0.13 45.34
C PRO A 671 -27.17 0.95 46.17
N PRO A 672 -28.52 0.95 46.22
CA PRO A 672 -29.24 1.93 47.01
C PRO A 672 -28.79 1.79 48.46
N VAL A 673 -28.30 2.88 49.04
CA VAL A 673 -28.05 2.98 50.47
C VAL A 673 -29.41 2.80 51.14
N THR A 674 -29.62 1.65 51.78
CA THR A 674 -30.74 1.44 52.68
C THR A 674 -30.56 2.37 53.86
N ASP A 675 -31.31 3.46 53.87
CA ASP A 675 -31.43 4.39 54.99
C ASP A 675 -32.14 3.65 56.14
N THR A 676 -31.37 3.08 57.06
CA THR A 676 -31.89 2.59 58.34
C THR A 676 -32.17 3.79 59.23
N SER A 677 -33.21 4.55 58.91
CA SER A 677 -33.82 5.49 59.85
C SER A 677 -35.33 5.56 59.61
N LYS A 678 -36.06 4.83 60.46
CA LYS A 678 -37.45 5.06 60.96
C LYS A 678 -38.21 3.75 61.11
N ASP A 679 -37.84 3.01 62.16
CA ASP A 679 -38.85 2.37 62.99
C ASP A 679 -39.39 3.44 63.95
N SER A 680 -40.63 3.89 63.71
CA SER A 680 -41.53 4.33 64.79
C SER A 680 -42.91 4.66 64.23
N ALA A 681 -43.89 4.00 64.86
CA ALA A 681 -45.29 4.36 64.98
C ALA A 681 -46.21 4.07 63.78
N LYS A 682 -46.99 2.99 63.92
CA LYS A 682 -48.46 3.07 64.02
C LYS A 682 -49.09 1.68 64.25
N ASP A 683 -49.46 1.43 65.50
CA ASP A 683 -50.62 0.65 65.96
C ASP A 683 -51.04 1.40 67.24
N GLY A 684 -52.28 1.82 67.51
CA GLY A 684 -53.59 1.31 67.14
C GLY A 684 -54.43 1.36 68.43
N THR A 685 -55.14 2.46 68.66
CA THR A 685 -56.19 2.64 69.69
C THR A 685 -57.38 1.70 69.45
N PRO A 686 -58.43 1.61 70.32
CA PRO A 686 -58.51 1.75 71.78
C PRO A 686 -59.30 0.59 72.46
N SER A 687 -59.13 0.38 73.77
CA SER A 687 -60.16 0.11 74.81
C SER A 687 -59.47 -0.22 76.12
#